data_AF-A0A6L5HKL7-F1
#
_entry.id   AF-A0A6L5HKL7-F1
#
_cell.length_a   1.000
_cell.length_b   1.000
_cell.length_c   1.000
_cell.angle_alpha   90.00
_cell.angle_beta   90.00
_cell.angle_gamma   90.00
#
_symmetry.space_group_name_H-M   'P 1'
#
loop_
_entity.id
_entity.type
_entity.pdbx_description
1 polymer ?
#
loop_
_entity_poly.entity_id
_entity_poly.type
_entity_poly.pdbx_seq_one_letter_code
_entity_poly.pdbx_strand_id
1 'polypeptide(L)'
;MSINSRDTLLASMNGENTTRGWGAITAFSRSRLNRLLEQQFINGYGKATYFPRISKNFELPNSRKVTLENLILGQPLISFENASLDASKVTVTFRLVGGAYSEVKSISGEPDVLLTHTKIKETHGFTITATINLTVTRGDIDRVGRVTLDLSDAVDFTCNFGSLTGIKQEISKLLSAYFKALPAHKRIFQLGVLDLSGYNPLTPVRFYLRTQRAPGAEVLGADNVGDGAVLVFIDLAGSAAGKDFPTQSSGFRYFIPDDTLNGQDQYSAALVLHHSMLADANADNMALLTTLLFPGHNHFEPISTHDPHDRIVLGNLAPSITLYSVEPTFSTVQAGGTQTFIFEDGEGKQVNATWRARSLNSFGSEGAGSMVGNVYTAAPRSSIGHDTLRVVVTGTYEKGGIKYEASALLLVAYEAASISPLVSERQVFAEASDYLPGSPKFAIAKQWINAEPIKFSASAADTDVVEWTLLDEGYGSIELTGNTVNYSLPDPSEIAGKDLFVQRVRAYNKTTQQEMESSVLLSSWAHNVHIAPAFVENLVPNAQVQLSTDWNRPGTVTWSVVSGDGSVDKNGMFTATNSSEPQTNVVLYSYMSDTGVGMSGFSIIETSGYTPQKSWDTVVITVKVIDGKGPADNEYQGSAYANGWQQVRLQTFLVTTGGELSSEEIDSLEVMDFESNQPVQNTDQFNEYGIPYGSEYDWAFAKQSNSFTMIGASNVVSNELFANATEDLYVVGRPLTAGQIQTRTFFVRFIDSNGTPHTSLIADNADAGKVFIKALPIPQLNRESYSFTKTRVLTEGDIVLDPQRPADEAPSYDYNYRTIDYYTVAYTGGQFKFANFERTDPTLNRKDINQSTIQWESDVLEETMFSYTGSAFFPPIGNAPKYLGFDPQLISMNENLIAKLATLEVDTAYSPSAGQLLVSLHRTDDVSYLSRSNAVRIKLYKGVDFEFQDVYGNFHGIKIAFPNASGENSRNDLILSTFLRDRESGEVIES
;
A
#
# COMPACT_ATOMS: atom_id res chain seq x y z
N MET A 1 24.18 16.76 -22.78
CA MET A 1 23.79 18.19 -22.65
C MET A 1 22.42 18.19 -22.02
N SER A 2 22.21 18.96 -20.97
CA SER A 2 20.90 19.09 -20.32
C SER A 2 19.89 19.65 -21.33
N ILE A 3 18.73 19.00 -21.44
CA ILE A 3 17.62 19.33 -22.35
C ILE A 3 16.63 20.26 -21.63
N ASN A 4 16.58 20.24 -20.29
CA ASN A 4 15.67 21.04 -19.46
C ASN A 4 16.36 21.69 -18.25
N SER A 5 17.49 22.38 -18.45
CA SER A 5 18.20 23.04 -17.34
C SER A 5 17.33 24.07 -16.61
N ARG A 6 17.64 24.31 -15.33
CA ARG A 6 17.02 25.33 -14.49
C ARG A 6 17.00 26.68 -15.17
N ASP A 7 18.13 27.12 -15.71
CA ASP A 7 18.27 28.46 -16.28
C ASP A 7 17.41 28.59 -17.56
N THR A 8 17.29 27.52 -18.36
CA THR A 8 16.41 27.48 -19.53
C THR A 8 14.94 27.50 -19.12
N LEU A 9 14.57 26.74 -18.07
CA LEU A 9 13.22 26.75 -17.51
C LEU A 9 12.84 28.15 -17.02
N LEU A 10 13.67 28.78 -16.19
CA LEU A 10 13.42 30.12 -15.64
C LEU A 10 13.31 31.18 -16.74
N ALA A 11 14.18 31.14 -17.74
CA ALA A 11 14.10 32.05 -18.89
C ALA A 11 12.76 31.89 -19.64
N SER A 12 12.26 30.66 -19.75
CA SER A 12 10.98 30.38 -20.40
C SER A 12 9.76 30.80 -19.58
N MET A 13 9.87 30.91 -18.25
CA MET A 13 8.79 31.33 -17.35
C MET A 13 8.70 32.85 -17.20
N ASN A 14 9.74 33.58 -17.60
CA ASN A 14 9.87 35.01 -17.35
C ASN A 14 8.73 35.82 -17.98
N GLY A 15 7.97 36.53 -17.15
CA GLY A 15 6.85 37.37 -17.58
C GLY A 15 5.61 36.60 -18.07
N GLU A 16 5.55 35.28 -17.91
CA GLU A 16 4.41 34.45 -18.33
C GLU A 16 3.64 33.88 -17.14
N ASN A 17 2.31 33.76 -17.30
CA ASN A 17 1.48 32.99 -16.37
C ASN A 17 1.60 31.50 -16.68
N THR A 18 2.42 30.82 -15.89
CA THR A 18 2.78 29.41 -16.03
C THR A 18 1.84 28.50 -15.27
N THR A 19 1.17 28.99 -14.22
CA THR A 19 0.16 28.19 -13.51
C THR A 19 -1.16 28.07 -14.27
N ARG A 20 -1.36 28.79 -15.39
CA ARG A 20 -2.61 28.76 -16.19
C ARG A 20 -3.85 29.08 -15.34
N GLY A 21 -3.68 29.90 -14.31
CA GLY A 21 -4.75 30.32 -13.40
C GLY A 21 -5.05 29.36 -12.23
N TRP A 22 -4.31 28.26 -12.10
CA TRP A 22 -4.33 27.44 -10.89
C TRP A 22 -3.62 28.16 -9.74
N GLY A 23 -4.09 27.96 -8.50
CA GLY A 23 -3.50 28.60 -7.32
C GLY A 23 -2.06 28.14 -7.06
N ALA A 24 -1.81 26.83 -7.19
CA ALA A 24 -0.49 26.24 -7.21
C ALA A 24 -0.43 25.01 -8.12
N ILE A 25 0.76 24.63 -8.57
CA ILE A 25 1.04 23.39 -9.28
C ILE A 25 2.26 22.73 -8.66
N THR A 26 2.20 21.43 -8.37
CA THR A 26 3.34 20.66 -7.90
C THR A 26 3.70 19.57 -8.91
N ALA A 27 4.98 19.24 -9.02
CA ALA A 27 5.49 18.21 -9.91
C ALA A 27 6.42 17.26 -9.15
N PHE A 28 6.23 15.95 -9.32
CA PHE A 28 7.03 14.91 -8.67
C PHE A 28 7.62 13.93 -9.67
N SER A 29 8.93 13.72 -9.61
CA SER A 29 9.67 12.82 -10.51
C SER A 29 9.36 11.33 -10.29
N ARG A 30 9.52 10.54 -11.36
CA ARG A 30 9.45 9.07 -11.35
C ARG A 30 10.31 8.44 -10.26
N SER A 31 11.58 8.83 -10.17
CA SER A 31 12.56 8.22 -9.26
C SER A 31 12.12 8.31 -7.80
N ARG A 32 11.60 9.47 -7.37
CA ARG A 32 11.10 9.66 -6.00
C ARG A 32 9.80 8.92 -5.73
N LEU A 33 8.87 8.91 -6.68
CA LEU A 33 7.62 8.16 -6.54
C LEU A 33 7.89 6.64 -6.43
N ASN A 34 8.83 6.10 -7.21
CA ASN A 34 9.24 4.70 -7.11
C ASN A 34 9.89 4.36 -5.77
N ARG A 35 10.74 5.24 -5.22
CA ARG A 35 11.29 5.07 -3.86
C ARG A 35 10.19 5.04 -2.79
N LEU A 36 9.13 5.83 -2.97
CA LEU A 36 8.00 5.87 -2.05
C LEU A 36 7.09 4.64 -2.18
N LEU A 37 6.93 4.10 -3.39
CA LEU A 37 6.27 2.81 -3.63
C LEU A 37 7.05 1.65 -3.00
N GLU A 38 8.36 1.63 -3.18
CA GLU A 38 9.30 0.69 -2.56
C GLU A 38 9.15 0.67 -1.04
N GLN A 39 9.25 1.84 -0.39
CA GLN A 39 9.07 1.96 1.06
C GLN A 39 7.73 1.41 1.55
N GLN A 40 6.63 1.71 0.86
CA GLN A 40 5.31 1.20 1.22
C GLN A 40 5.19 -0.31 1.02
N PHE A 41 5.75 -0.83 -0.08
CA PHE A 41 5.76 -2.26 -0.36
C PHE A 41 6.49 -3.04 0.74
N ILE A 42 7.66 -2.56 1.16
CA ILE A 42 8.44 -3.17 2.25
C ILE A 42 7.73 -3.03 3.60
N ASN A 43 7.23 -1.84 3.93
CA ASN A 43 6.49 -1.64 5.18
C ASN A 43 5.24 -2.53 5.24
N GLY A 44 4.63 -2.84 4.10
CA GLY A 44 3.51 -3.75 4.00
C GLY A 44 3.81 -5.18 4.45
N TYR A 45 5.05 -5.66 4.29
CA TYR A 45 5.47 -6.96 4.83
C TYR A 45 5.50 -7.00 6.36
N GLY A 46 5.81 -5.89 7.02
CA GLY A 46 5.71 -5.77 8.48
C GLY A 46 4.27 -5.69 8.99
N LYS A 47 3.33 -5.23 8.15
CA LYS A 47 1.92 -4.97 8.50
C LYS A 47 0.91 -5.98 7.91
N ALA A 48 1.37 -7.08 7.32
CA ALA A 48 0.52 -8.06 6.65
C ALA A 48 -0.29 -7.52 5.44
N THR A 49 0.19 -6.45 4.80
CA THR A 49 -0.49 -5.80 3.67
C THR A 49 0.19 -6.06 2.32
N TYR A 50 0.91 -7.18 2.19
CA TYR A 50 1.63 -7.60 0.98
C TYR A 50 0.75 -8.42 0.03
N PHE A 51 1.21 -8.59 -1.22
CA PHE A 51 0.52 -9.41 -2.21
C PHE A 51 0.55 -10.90 -1.85
N PRO A 52 -0.61 -11.58 -1.76
CA PRO A 52 -0.67 -13.03 -1.69
C PRO A 52 -0.04 -13.68 -2.92
N ARG A 53 0.57 -14.86 -2.77
CA ARG A 53 1.07 -15.66 -3.89
C ARG A 53 -0.05 -16.01 -4.89
N ILE A 54 0.27 -16.06 -6.18
CA ILE A 54 -0.70 -16.36 -7.25
C ILE A 54 -0.48 -17.79 -7.75
N SER A 55 -1.47 -18.64 -7.55
CA SER A 55 -1.49 -20.01 -8.09
C SER A 55 -2.75 -20.24 -8.91
N LYS A 56 -2.60 -20.75 -10.14
CA LYS A 56 -3.74 -21.01 -11.03
C LYS A 56 -3.42 -22.02 -12.12
N ASN A 57 -4.40 -22.89 -12.39
CA ASN A 57 -4.43 -23.75 -13.57
C ASN A 57 -5.52 -23.25 -14.54
N PHE A 58 -5.21 -23.25 -15.83
CA PHE A 58 -6.19 -22.96 -16.89
C PHE A 58 -5.86 -23.71 -18.17
N GLU A 59 -6.87 -23.91 -19.01
CA GLU A 59 -6.74 -24.63 -20.28
C GLU A 59 -7.18 -23.73 -21.43
N LEU A 60 -6.43 -23.75 -22.53
CA LEU A 60 -6.78 -23.03 -23.75
C LEU A 60 -7.57 -23.94 -24.71
N PRO A 61 -8.40 -23.36 -25.60
CA PRO A 61 -9.13 -24.12 -26.62
C PRO A 61 -8.24 -24.93 -27.58
N ASN A 62 -6.97 -24.57 -27.71
CA ASN A 62 -5.97 -25.30 -28.50
C ASN A 62 -5.29 -26.43 -27.71
N SER A 63 -5.92 -26.92 -26.64
CA SER A 63 -5.42 -28.07 -25.87
C SER A 63 -4.06 -27.84 -25.20
N ARG A 64 -3.86 -26.64 -24.64
CA ARG A 64 -2.73 -26.32 -23.76
C ARG A 64 -3.25 -26.14 -22.34
N LYS A 65 -2.74 -26.92 -21.38
CA LYS A 65 -2.92 -26.70 -19.95
C LYS A 65 -1.74 -25.87 -19.45
N VAL A 66 -2.01 -24.81 -18.72
CA VAL A 66 -1.01 -23.93 -18.13
C VAL A 66 -1.19 -23.94 -16.63
N THR A 67 -0.06 -24.05 -15.93
CA THR A 67 0.01 -24.04 -14.47
C THR A 67 0.95 -22.93 -14.02
N LEU A 68 0.40 -22.02 -13.22
CA LEU A 68 1.12 -20.97 -12.50
C LEU A 68 1.18 -21.41 -11.04
N GLU A 69 2.37 -21.54 -10.47
CA GLU A 69 2.53 -21.98 -9.10
C GLU A 69 3.22 -20.91 -8.26
N ASN A 70 2.54 -20.46 -7.21
CA ASN A 70 3.07 -19.58 -6.18
C ASN A 70 3.82 -18.36 -6.74
N LEU A 71 3.32 -17.74 -7.82
CA LEU A 71 3.97 -16.56 -8.38
C LEU A 71 4.03 -15.44 -7.34
N ILE A 72 5.21 -14.87 -7.17
CA ILE A 72 5.48 -13.81 -6.22
C ILE A 72 5.75 -12.52 -6.99
N LEU A 73 4.92 -11.51 -6.77
CA LEU A 73 5.10 -10.18 -7.33
C LEU A 73 6.11 -9.40 -6.48
N GLY A 74 7.09 -8.80 -7.14
CA GLY A 74 7.98 -7.80 -6.56
C GLY A 74 7.32 -6.43 -6.43
N GLN A 75 8.11 -5.43 -6.07
CA GLN A 75 7.60 -4.07 -5.86
C GLN A 75 7.01 -3.46 -7.13
N PRO A 76 5.93 -2.67 -7.01
CA PRO A 76 5.39 -1.92 -8.14
C PRO A 76 6.35 -0.77 -8.51
N LEU A 77 6.69 -0.69 -9.80
CA LEU A 77 7.46 0.42 -10.37
C LEU A 77 6.60 1.16 -11.39
N ILE A 78 6.49 2.48 -11.28
CA ILE A 78 5.82 3.31 -12.27
C ILE A 78 6.80 3.86 -13.31
N SER A 79 6.33 3.95 -14.55
CA SER A 79 6.96 4.69 -15.65
C SER A 79 5.93 5.55 -16.39
N PHE A 80 6.41 6.55 -17.11
CA PHE A 80 5.59 7.55 -17.80
C PHE A 80 5.58 7.33 -19.32
N GLU A 81 5.97 6.14 -19.78
CA GLU A 81 6.04 5.79 -21.21
C GLU A 81 4.74 6.07 -21.96
N ASN A 82 3.58 5.95 -21.30
CA ASN A 82 2.25 6.23 -21.86
C ASN A 82 1.58 7.49 -21.27
N ALA A 83 2.33 8.31 -20.54
CA ALA A 83 1.79 9.53 -19.93
C ALA A 83 1.46 10.60 -20.98
N SER A 84 0.36 11.31 -20.74
CA SER A 84 -0.06 12.49 -21.49
C SER A 84 -0.69 13.49 -20.52
N LEU A 85 -0.54 14.78 -20.80
CA LEU A 85 -1.20 15.87 -20.07
C LEU A 85 -2.74 15.82 -20.16
N ASP A 86 -3.29 15.04 -21.08
CA ASP A 86 -4.74 14.84 -21.21
C ASP A 86 -5.29 13.82 -20.20
N ALA A 87 -4.42 13.09 -19.49
CA ALA A 87 -4.79 12.02 -18.58
C ALA A 87 -3.88 11.95 -17.34
N SER A 88 -4.24 11.08 -16.40
CA SER A 88 -3.47 10.79 -15.19
C SER A 88 -2.95 9.35 -15.21
N LYS A 89 -2.39 8.93 -16.35
CA LYS A 89 -2.02 7.54 -16.62
C LYS A 89 -0.55 7.28 -16.38
N VAL A 90 -0.26 6.18 -15.72
CA VAL A 90 1.10 5.63 -15.59
C VAL A 90 1.10 4.16 -16.00
N THR A 91 2.27 3.66 -16.41
CA THR A 91 2.50 2.23 -16.60
C THR A 91 3.14 1.67 -15.33
N VAL A 92 2.52 0.65 -14.75
CA VAL A 92 3.06 -0.07 -13.58
C VAL A 92 3.72 -1.36 -14.07
N THR A 93 4.92 -1.64 -13.56
CA THR A 93 5.66 -2.87 -13.82
C THR A 93 5.90 -3.61 -12.51
N PHE A 94 5.60 -4.90 -12.49
CA PHE A 94 5.94 -5.84 -11.43
C PHE A 94 6.97 -6.82 -11.96
N ARG A 95 8.10 -6.98 -11.28
CA ARG A 95 9.03 -8.10 -11.53
C ARG A 95 8.51 -9.34 -10.82
N LEU A 96 8.65 -10.51 -11.43
CA LEU A 96 8.38 -11.77 -10.74
C LEU A 96 9.62 -12.19 -9.97
N VAL A 97 9.52 -12.30 -8.65
CA VAL A 97 10.65 -12.61 -7.78
C VAL A 97 10.72 -14.09 -7.38
N GLY A 98 9.66 -14.86 -7.67
CA GLY A 98 9.56 -16.28 -7.36
C GLY A 98 8.33 -16.95 -7.98
N GLY A 99 8.28 -18.27 -7.89
CA GLY A 99 7.18 -19.13 -8.37
C GLY A 99 7.62 -20.05 -9.52
N ALA A 100 6.68 -20.73 -10.15
CA ALA A 100 6.93 -21.58 -11.32
C ALA A 100 5.86 -21.44 -12.41
N TYR A 101 6.26 -21.79 -13.63
CA TYR A 101 5.46 -21.73 -14.84
C TYR A 101 5.61 -23.02 -15.65
N SER A 102 4.50 -23.68 -15.94
CA SER A 102 4.47 -24.93 -16.71
C SER A 102 3.44 -24.87 -17.84
N GLU A 103 3.79 -25.38 -19.02
CA GLU A 103 2.88 -25.61 -20.13
C GLU A 103 2.85 -27.10 -20.49
N VAL A 104 1.65 -27.68 -20.55
CA VAL A 104 1.41 -29.06 -20.97
C VAL A 104 0.48 -29.08 -22.18
N LYS A 105 0.85 -29.79 -23.25
CA LYS A 105 -0.06 -30.11 -24.35
C LYS A 105 -0.99 -31.23 -23.87
N SER A 106 -2.29 -31.05 -24.03
CA SER A 106 -3.32 -32.04 -23.66
C SER A 106 -4.46 -32.04 -24.68
N ILE A 107 -4.31 -32.85 -25.73
CA ILE A 107 -5.31 -33.05 -26.78
C ILE A 107 -6.10 -34.32 -26.46
N SER A 108 -7.42 -34.28 -26.62
CA SER A 108 -8.26 -35.46 -26.40
C SER A 108 -7.86 -36.60 -27.35
N GLY A 109 -7.48 -37.75 -26.79
CA GLY A 109 -7.01 -38.92 -27.54
C GLY A 109 -5.51 -38.93 -27.86
N GLU A 110 -4.76 -37.87 -27.50
CA GLU A 110 -3.30 -37.82 -27.55
C GLU A 110 -2.72 -37.84 -26.13
N PRO A 111 -1.44 -38.26 -25.96
CA PRO A 111 -0.79 -38.19 -24.67
C PRO A 111 -0.54 -36.75 -24.22
N ASP A 112 -0.71 -36.49 -22.92
CA ASP A 112 -0.26 -35.25 -22.31
C ASP A 112 1.28 -35.16 -22.41
N VAL A 113 1.80 -34.00 -22.84
CA VAL A 113 3.25 -33.76 -23.02
C VAL A 113 3.64 -32.42 -22.39
N LEU A 114 4.63 -32.43 -21.51
CA LEU A 114 5.22 -31.20 -20.98
C LEU A 114 6.01 -30.48 -22.08
N LEU A 115 5.71 -29.20 -22.29
CA LEU A 115 6.30 -28.39 -23.35
C LEU A 115 7.37 -27.47 -22.83
N THR A 116 7.13 -26.87 -21.67
CA THR A 116 8.09 -26.03 -20.99
C THR A 116 7.79 -26.02 -19.50
N HIS A 117 8.84 -25.98 -18.70
CA HIS A 117 8.78 -25.74 -17.27
C HIS A 117 9.86 -24.73 -16.88
N THR A 118 9.54 -23.82 -15.97
CA THR A 118 10.42 -22.76 -15.50
C THR A 118 10.19 -22.49 -14.03
N LYS A 119 11.24 -22.61 -13.23
CA LYS A 119 11.32 -21.97 -11.90
C LYS A 119 11.71 -20.52 -12.09
N ILE A 120 10.98 -19.61 -11.48
CA ILE A 120 11.12 -18.17 -11.66
C ILE A 120 12.00 -17.62 -10.54
N LYS A 121 13.00 -16.82 -10.93
CA LYS A 121 13.78 -15.96 -10.05
C LYS A 121 13.77 -14.55 -10.61
N GLU A 122 13.95 -13.54 -9.75
CA GLU A 122 13.93 -12.13 -10.17
C GLU A 122 14.92 -11.84 -11.31
N THR A 123 16.12 -12.44 -11.25
CA THR A 123 17.19 -12.26 -12.23
C THR A 123 16.89 -12.86 -13.61
N HIS A 124 15.81 -13.65 -13.78
CA HIS A 124 15.34 -14.04 -15.10
C HIS A 124 14.69 -12.87 -15.86
N GLY A 125 14.31 -11.78 -15.17
CA GLY A 125 13.75 -10.59 -15.80
C GLY A 125 12.30 -10.74 -16.26
N PHE A 126 11.54 -11.69 -15.69
CA PHE A 126 10.11 -11.81 -15.97
C PHE A 126 9.33 -10.66 -15.34
N THR A 127 8.43 -10.06 -16.14
CA THR A 127 7.67 -8.87 -15.75
C THR A 127 6.21 -8.97 -16.16
N ILE A 128 5.36 -8.37 -15.34
CA ILE A 128 3.97 -8.03 -15.64
C ILE A 128 3.89 -6.51 -15.73
N THR A 129 3.25 -5.99 -16.77
CA THR A 129 2.98 -4.56 -16.90
C THR A 129 1.48 -4.30 -17.02
N ALA A 130 1.03 -3.13 -16.56
CA ALA A 130 -0.35 -2.68 -16.69
C ALA A 130 -0.41 -1.15 -16.79
N THR A 131 -1.52 -0.63 -17.33
CA THR A 131 -1.82 0.80 -17.32
C THR A 131 -2.80 1.12 -16.20
N ILE A 132 -2.55 2.19 -15.44
CA ILE A 132 -3.40 2.60 -14.32
C ILE A 132 -3.67 4.10 -14.36
N ASN A 133 -4.87 4.50 -13.96
CA ASN A 133 -5.18 5.91 -13.68
C ASN A 133 -4.90 6.21 -12.21
N LEU A 134 -4.19 7.30 -11.94
CA LEU A 134 -4.04 7.81 -10.57
C LEU A 134 -5.33 8.50 -10.13
N THR A 135 -5.74 8.27 -8.88
CA THR A 135 -6.97 8.79 -8.30
C THR A 135 -6.70 9.68 -7.09
N VAL A 136 -7.70 10.47 -6.75
CA VAL A 136 -7.69 11.36 -5.58
C VAL A 136 -8.81 10.94 -4.65
N THR A 137 -8.47 10.63 -3.41
CA THR A 137 -9.44 10.36 -2.34
C THR A 137 -9.35 11.43 -1.26
N ARG A 138 -10.41 11.61 -0.47
CA ARG A 138 -10.46 12.58 0.63
C ARG A 138 -10.88 11.85 1.92
N GLY A 139 -10.09 11.99 2.98
CA GLY A 139 -10.42 11.49 4.32
C GLY A 139 -11.24 12.51 5.12
N ASP A 140 -12.19 12.05 5.93
CA ASP A 140 -13.13 12.93 6.65
C ASP A 140 -12.66 13.37 8.04
N ILE A 141 -11.92 12.51 8.78
CA ILE A 141 -11.38 12.90 10.10
C ILE A 141 -10.21 13.83 9.97
N ASP A 142 -9.24 13.43 9.15
CA ASP A 142 -8.00 14.17 9.00
C ASP A 142 -8.16 15.29 7.98
N ARG A 143 -9.25 15.28 7.20
CA ARG A 143 -9.50 16.23 6.12
C ARG A 143 -8.31 16.26 5.16
N VAL A 144 -7.73 15.10 4.91
CA VAL A 144 -6.55 14.94 4.05
C VAL A 144 -6.98 14.43 2.68
N GLY A 145 -6.58 15.11 1.62
CA GLY A 145 -6.63 14.59 0.27
C GLY A 145 -5.44 13.65 0.02
N ARG A 146 -5.69 12.46 -0.53
CA ARG A 146 -4.64 11.48 -0.84
C ARG A 146 -4.59 11.26 -2.35
N VAL A 147 -3.38 11.24 -2.90
CA VAL A 147 -3.13 10.77 -4.27
C VAL A 147 -2.83 9.29 -4.17
N THR A 148 -3.60 8.44 -4.83
CA THR A 148 -3.49 6.99 -4.69
C THR A 148 -3.35 6.29 -6.04
N LEU A 149 -2.67 5.14 -5.99
CA LEU A 149 -2.56 4.16 -7.05
C LEU A 149 -3.32 2.92 -6.57
N ASP A 150 -4.54 2.70 -7.07
CA ASP A 150 -5.35 1.51 -6.76
C ASP A 150 -5.23 0.48 -7.88
N LEU A 151 -4.56 -0.63 -7.61
CA LEU A 151 -4.30 -1.68 -8.60
C LEU A 151 -5.57 -2.37 -9.13
N SER A 152 -6.73 -2.21 -8.50
CA SER A 152 -7.99 -2.73 -9.05
C SER A 152 -8.46 -1.99 -10.32
N ASP A 153 -8.00 -0.75 -10.52
CA ASP A 153 -8.26 0.07 -11.71
C ASP A 153 -7.28 -0.21 -12.85
N ALA A 154 -6.32 -1.12 -12.65
CA ALA A 154 -5.34 -1.47 -13.66
C ALA A 154 -5.98 -2.20 -14.85
N VAL A 155 -5.57 -1.81 -16.05
CA VAL A 155 -6.04 -2.33 -17.34
C VAL A 155 -4.87 -2.67 -18.25
N ASP A 156 -5.15 -3.31 -19.38
CA ASP A 156 -4.15 -3.63 -20.42
C ASP A 156 -2.95 -4.42 -19.87
N PHE A 157 -3.22 -5.42 -19.02
CA PHE A 157 -2.17 -6.27 -18.47
C PHE A 157 -1.43 -7.00 -19.58
N THR A 158 -0.09 -6.95 -19.56
CA THR A 158 0.78 -7.74 -20.45
C THR A 158 1.88 -8.42 -19.64
N CYS A 159 2.46 -9.48 -20.21
CA CYS A 159 3.60 -10.18 -19.63
C CYS A 159 4.61 -10.60 -20.71
N ASN A 160 5.86 -10.77 -20.30
CA ASN A 160 6.95 -11.21 -21.16
C ASN A 160 7.24 -12.73 -21.10
N PHE A 161 6.38 -13.50 -20.42
CA PHE A 161 6.45 -14.96 -20.33
C PHE A 161 5.22 -15.64 -20.94
N GLY A 162 5.33 -16.94 -21.19
CA GLY A 162 4.33 -17.72 -21.93
C GLY A 162 4.53 -17.68 -23.44
N SER A 163 4.44 -18.85 -24.08
CA SER A 163 4.82 -19.04 -25.47
C SER A 163 3.82 -18.50 -26.49
N LEU A 164 2.53 -18.41 -26.15
CA LEU A 164 1.45 -18.06 -27.08
C LEU A 164 0.71 -16.79 -26.68
N THR A 165 0.22 -16.03 -27.67
CA THR A 165 -0.65 -14.86 -27.44
C THR A 165 -1.88 -15.20 -26.61
N GLY A 166 -2.51 -16.35 -26.85
CA GLY A 166 -3.68 -16.79 -26.06
C GLY A 166 -3.35 -17.03 -24.59
N ILE A 167 -2.14 -17.53 -24.28
CA ILE A 167 -1.69 -17.74 -22.90
C ILE A 167 -1.54 -16.38 -22.21
N LYS A 168 -0.89 -15.42 -22.87
CA LYS A 168 -0.70 -14.06 -22.36
C LYS A 168 -2.05 -13.36 -22.09
N GLN A 169 -3.05 -13.59 -22.95
CA GLN A 169 -4.41 -13.06 -22.77
C GLN A 169 -5.13 -13.65 -21.55
N GLU A 170 -5.05 -14.97 -21.33
CA GLU A 170 -5.64 -15.57 -20.13
C GLU A 170 -4.91 -15.16 -18.85
N ILE A 171 -3.58 -15.02 -18.87
CA ILE A 171 -2.79 -14.45 -17.76
C ILE A 171 -3.24 -13.02 -17.48
N SER A 172 -3.41 -12.19 -18.51
CA SER A 172 -3.91 -10.81 -18.40
C SER A 172 -5.28 -10.75 -17.71
N LYS A 173 -6.21 -11.62 -18.11
CA LYS A 173 -7.54 -11.73 -17.50
C LYS A 173 -7.48 -12.18 -16.04
N LEU A 174 -6.65 -13.17 -15.74
CA LEU A 174 -6.42 -13.68 -14.38
C LEU A 174 -5.90 -12.56 -13.48
N LEU A 175 -4.87 -11.83 -13.91
CA LEU A 175 -4.27 -10.74 -13.14
C LEU A 175 -5.27 -9.61 -12.89
N SER A 176 -6.06 -9.24 -13.88
CA SER A 176 -7.14 -8.26 -13.71
C SER A 176 -8.15 -8.71 -12.65
N ALA A 177 -8.56 -9.98 -12.66
CA ALA A 177 -9.45 -10.53 -11.65
C ALA A 177 -8.80 -10.58 -10.26
N TYR A 178 -7.52 -10.95 -10.18
CA TYR A 178 -6.76 -11.02 -8.94
C TYR A 178 -6.68 -9.65 -8.25
N PHE A 179 -6.23 -8.60 -8.94
CA PHE A 179 -6.11 -7.27 -8.33
C PHE A 179 -7.46 -6.65 -7.95
N LYS A 180 -8.53 -6.94 -8.71
CA LYS A 180 -9.90 -6.53 -8.35
C LYS A 180 -10.41 -7.22 -7.09
N ALA A 181 -10.04 -8.48 -6.88
CA ALA A 181 -10.45 -9.26 -5.72
C ALA A 181 -9.62 -8.98 -4.46
N LEU A 182 -8.42 -8.39 -4.61
CA LEU A 182 -7.61 -8.01 -3.45
C LEU A 182 -8.32 -6.95 -2.60
N PRO A 183 -8.22 -7.03 -1.27
CA PRO A 183 -8.75 -5.99 -0.40
C PRO A 183 -7.93 -4.69 -0.53
N ALA A 184 -8.57 -3.55 -0.29
CA ALA A 184 -8.01 -2.21 -0.48
C ALA A 184 -6.61 -2.03 0.15
N HIS A 185 -6.44 -2.46 1.41
CA HIS A 185 -5.18 -2.36 2.15
C HIS A 185 -3.99 -3.09 1.50
N LYS A 186 -4.21 -4.07 0.61
CA LYS A 186 -3.14 -4.80 -0.10
C LYS A 186 -2.84 -4.26 -1.51
N ARG A 187 -3.71 -3.41 -2.06
CA ARG A 187 -3.65 -3.02 -3.48
C ARG A 187 -3.52 -1.51 -3.71
N ILE A 188 -3.77 -0.69 -2.69
CA ILE A 188 -3.72 0.76 -2.80
C ILE A 188 -2.41 1.29 -2.22
N PHE A 189 -1.66 1.99 -3.05
CA PHE A 189 -0.45 2.71 -2.67
C PHE A 189 -0.71 4.21 -2.64
N GLN A 190 -0.24 4.90 -1.61
CA GLN A 190 -0.34 6.36 -1.52
C GLN A 190 0.86 6.98 -2.23
N LEU A 191 0.65 7.96 -3.11
CA LEU A 191 1.73 8.71 -3.77
C LEU A 191 1.90 10.12 -3.21
N GLY A 192 0.84 10.68 -2.60
CA GLY A 192 0.77 12.06 -2.13
C GLY A 192 -0.28 12.24 -1.03
N VAL A 193 -0.09 13.22 -0.16
CA VAL A 193 -0.99 13.56 0.96
C VAL A 193 -1.06 15.06 1.07
N LEU A 194 -2.25 15.64 1.00
CA LEU A 194 -2.57 17.06 1.12
C LEU A 194 -3.47 17.27 2.32
N ASP A 195 -2.93 17.85 3.39
CA ASP A 195 -3.72 18.36 4.52
C ASP A 195 -4.62 19.54 4.08
N LEU A 196 -5.93 19.30 4.05
CA LEU A 196 -6.91 20.32 3.70
C LEU A 196 -7.38 21.07 4.96
N SER A 197 -6.86 20.76 6.14
CA SER A 197 -7.42 21.15 7.44
C SER A 197 -7.28 22.65 7.78
N GLY A 198 -6.33 23.34 7.16
CA GLY A 198 -6.01 24.74 7.46
C GLY A 198 -7.13 25.75 7.16
N TYR A 199 -6.94 26.99 7.61
CA TYR A 199 -7.92 28.08 7.46
C TYR A 199 -7.33 29.37 6.85
N ASN A 200 -6.20 29.28 6.15
CA ASN A 200 -5.53 30.43 5.53
C ASN A 200 -5.72 30.46 4.00
N PRO A 201 -5.32 31.55 3.31
CA PRO A 201 -5.46 31.66 1.86
C PRO A 201 -4.70 30.59 1.05
N LEU A 202 -3.63 30.01 1.58
CA LEU A 202 -2.84 28.95 0.93
C LEU A 202 -3.31 27.54 1.30
N THR A 203 -4.40 27.39 2.06
CA THR A 203 -4.98 26.06 2.30
C THR A 203 -5.52 25.48 0.98
N PRO A 204 -5.08 24.26 0.57
CA PRO A 204 -5.67 23.57 -0.57
C PRO A 204 -7.15 23.25 -0.36
N VAL A 205 -7.97 23.45 -1.39
CA VAL A 205 -9.42 23.19 -1.34
C VAL A 205 -9.82 22.10 -2.32
N ARG A 206 -9.24 22.12 -3.52
CA ARG A 206 -9.44 21.10 -4.55
C ARG A 206 -8.12 20.86 -5.26
N PHE A 207 -7.96 19.66 -5.79
CA PHE A 207 -6.83 19.38 -6.64
C PHE A 207 -7.15 18.33 -7.69
N TYR A 208 -6.31 18.33 -8.73
CA TYR A 208 -6.48 17.51 -9.91
C TYR A 208 -5.12 16.99 -10.36
N LEU A 209 -5.12 15.78 -10.90
CA LEU A 209 -3.89 15.12 -11.33
C LEU A 209 -3.74 15.21 -12.84
N ARG A 210 -2.49 15.30 -13.30
CA ARG A 210 -2.06 14.90 -14.64
C ARG A 210 -0.71 14.20 -14.57
N THR A 211 -0.34 13.59 -15.67
CA THR A 211 0.96 12.95 -15.85
C THR A 211 1.67 13.56 -17.05
N GLN A 212 2.98 13.72 -16.99
CA GLN A 212 3.76 14.33 -18.06
C GLN A 212 5.06 13.55 -18.25
N ARG A 213 5.43 13.29 -19.51
CA ARG A 213 6.75 12.73 -19.84
C ARG A 213 7.85 13.76 -19.62
N ALA A 214 9.01 13.31 -19.18
CA ALA A 214 10.19 14.17 -19.13
C ALA A 214 10.68 14.45 -20.57
N PRO A 215 11.28 15.63 -20.84
CA PRO A 215 11.80 15.94 -22.17
C PRO A 215 12.80 14.90 -22.67
N GLY A 216 12.56 14.32 -23.86
CA GLY A 216 13.43 13.32 -24.48
C GLY A 216 13.18 11.87 -24.03
N ALA A 217 12.33 11.65 -23.02
CA ALA A 217 12.03 10.31 -22.48
C ALA A 217 11.25 9.41 -23.45
N GLU A 218 10.72 9.97 -24.54
CA GLU A 218 10.06 9.25 -25.63
C GLU A 218 11.03 8.54 -26.59
N VAL A 219 12.31 8.90 -26.57
CA VAL A 219 13.32 8.37 -27.51
C VAL A 219 13.84 7.03 -27.00
N LEU A 220 13.48 5.94 -27.68
CA LEU A 220 13.98 4.60 -27.36
C LEU A 220 15.51 4.57 -27.29
N GLY A 221 16.06 4.06 -26.19
CA GLY A 221 17.50 3.96 -25.94
C GLY A 221 18.13 5.20 -25.29
N ALA A 222 17.38 6.26 -24.97
CA ALA A 222 17.87 7.34 -24.13
C ALA A 222 17.98 6.92 -22.66
N ASP A 223 18.89 7.56 -21.91
CA ASP A 223 19.11 7.23 -20.49
C ASP A 223 17.87 7.50 -19.62
N ASN A 224 17.05 8.48 -20.00
CA ASN A 224 15.84 8.89 -19.30
C ASN A 224 14.54 8.27 -19.87
N VAL A 225 14.64 7.16 -20.63
CA VAL A 225 13.44 6.51 -21.19
C VAL A 225 12.43 6.17 -20.09
N GLY A 226 11.18 6.56 -20.33
CA GLY A 226 10.08 6.37 -19.41
C GLY A 226 10.09 7.29 -18.18
N ASP A 227 11.01 8.26 -18.09
CA ASP A 227 10.94 9.31 -17.08
C ASP A 227 9.76 10.26 -17.30
N GLY A 228 9.31 10.84 -16.19
CA GLY A 228 8.21 11.78 -16.19
C GLY A 228 7.87 12.24 -14.79
N ALA A 229 6.74 12.93 -14.69
CA ALA A 229 6.25 13.48 -13.44
C ALA A 229 4.74 13.35 -13.29
N VAL A 230 4.30 13.21 -12.04
CA VAL A 230 2.92 13.49 -11.64
C VAL A 230 2.81 14.98 -11.36
N LEU A 231 1.83 15.63 -11.99
CA LEU A 231 1.47 17.02 -11.78
C LEU A 231 0.22 17.08 -10.90
N VAL A 232 0.26 17.86 -9.83
CA VAL A 232 -0.90 18.15 -8.99
C VAL A 232 -1.25 19.62 -9.14
N PHE A 233 -2.41 19.89 -9.74
CA PHE A 233 -2.98 21.22 -9.89
C PHE A 233 -3.86 21.51 -8.69
N ILE A 234 -3.63 22.63 -8.00
CA ILE A 234 -4.22 22.92 -6.70
C ILE A 234 -4.98 24.24 -6.76
N ASP A 235 -6.25 24.19 -6.38
CA ASP A 235 -7.01 25.36 -5.99
C ASP A 235 -6.72 25.68 -4.53
N LEU A 236 -6.26 26.90 -4.28
CA LEU A 236 -6.05 27.41 -2.93
C LEU A 236 -7.29 28.20 -2.50
N ALA A 237 -7.57 28.25 -1.20
CA ALA A 237 -8.72 28.97 -0.69
C ALA A 237 -8.69 30.47 -1.11
N GLY A 238 -7.50 31.04 -1.22
CA GLY A 238 -7.22 32.40 -1.69
C GLY A 238 -7.36 32.60 -3.19
N SER A 239 -7.19 31.56 -4.00
CA SER A 239 -7.14 31.68 -5.46
C SER A 239 -8.54 31.64 -6.09
N ALA A 240 -8.65 32.16 -7.31
CA ALA A 240 -9.77 31.80 -8.15
C ALA A 240 -9.69 30.31 -8.48
N ALA A 241 -10.84 29.69 -8.78
CA ALA A 241 -10.87 28.33 -9.28
C ALA A 241 -10.10 28.24 -10.61
N GLY A 242 -9.20 27.27 -10.72
CA GLY A 242 -8.49 26.96 -11.95
C GLY A 242 -9.47 26.71 -13.10
N LYS A 243 -9.17 27.24 -14.29
CA LYS A 243 -10.09 27.22 -15.44
C LYS A 243 -9.59 26.44 -16.65
N ASP A 244 -8.28 26.19 -16.75
CA ASP A 244 -7.66 25.63 -17.96
C ASP A 244 -6.73 24.47 -17.59
N PHE A 245 -7.09 23.27 -18.05
CA PHE A 245 -6.20 22.11 -17.95
C PHE A 245 -5.26 22.10 -19.17
N PRO A 246 -3.94 21.98 -18.96
CA PRO A 246 -3.04 21.83 -20.10
C PRO A 246 -3.33 20.50 -20.81
N THR A 247 -3.34 20.55 -22.14
CA THR A 247 -3.37 19.39 -23.02
C THR A 247 -1.97 19.08 -23.53
N GLN A 248 -1.76 17.92 -24.16
CA GLN A 248 -0.45 17.60 -24.75
C GLN A 248 0.01 18.63 -25.80
N SER A 249 -0.93 19.26 -26.50
CA SER A 249 -0.69 20.29 -27.51
C SER A 249 -0.61 21.71 -26.95
N SER A 250 -0.87 21.91 -25.65
CA SER A 250 -0.91 23.24 -25.03
C SER A 250 0.46 23.89 -24.84
N GLY A 251 1.55 23.15 -25.09
CA GLY A 251 2.92 23.60 -24.85
C GLY A 251 3.27 23.73 -23.37
N PHE A 252 2.54 23.02 -22.49
CA PHE A 252 2.78 23.08 -21.06
C PHE A 252 4.16 22.53 -20.70
N ARG A 253 4.86 23.25 -19.82
CA ARG A 253 6.28 23.05 -19.52
C ARG A 253 6.49 21.92 -18.52
N TYR A 254 7.66 21.30 -18.55
CA TYR A 254 8.10 20.32 -17.56
C TYR A 254 8.91 21.04 -16.47
N PHE A 255 8.39 21.07 -15.24
CA PHE A 255 8.91 21.94 -14.18
C PHE A 255 10.11 21.40 -13.40
N ILE A 256 10.50 20.13 -13.59
CA ILE A 256 11.64 19.54 -12.89
C ILE A 256 12.88 19.66 -13.79
N PRO A 257 13.89 20.44 -13.41
CA PRO A 257 15.11 20.56 -14.21
C PRO A 257 15.94 19.28 -14.21
N ASP A 258 16.69 19.05 -15.28
CA ASP A 258 17.59 17.90 -15.45
C ASP A 258 19.07 18.24 -15.12
N ASP A 259 19.29 19.28 -14.32
CA ASP A 259 20.61 19.63 -13.80
C ASP A 259 21.15 18.51 -12.89
N THR A 260 22.39 18.11 -13.11
CA THR A 260 23.06 17.08 -12.29
C THR A 260 24.21 17.66 -11.49
N LEU A 261 24.36 17.24 -10.23
CA LEU A 261 25.53 17.50 -9.39
C LEU A 261 26.21 16.18 -9.03
N ASN A 262 27.50 16.03 -9.33
CA ASN A 262 28.27 14.78 -9.13
C ASN A 262 27.63 13.54 -9.80
N GLY A 263 26.95 13.73 -10.94
CA GLY A 263 26.27 12.64 -11.67
C GLY A 263 24.94 12.18 -11.05
N GLN A 264 24.38 12.95 -10.10
CA GLN A 264 23.05 12.73 -9.54
C GLN A 264 22.14 13.91 -9.87
N ASP A 265 20.84 13.66 -10.05
CA ASP A 265 19.85 14.71 -10.29
C ASP A 265 19.82 15.68 -9.11
N GLN A 266 19.91 16.98 -9.41
CA GLN A 266 19.88 18.02 -8.39
C GLN A 266 18.46 18.25 -7.86
N TYR A 267 17.45 18.07 -8.72
CA TYR A 267 16.06 18.36 -8.43
C TYR A 267 15.19 17.14 -8.68
N SER A 268 14.20 16.92 -7.83
CA SER A 268 13.26 15.81 -7.97
C SER A 268 11.80 16.21 -7.76
N ALA A 269 11.57 17.48 -7.41
CA ALA A 269 10.25 18.08 -7.31
C ALA A 269 10.28 19.59 -7.58
N ALA A 270 9.12 20.14 -7.93
CA ALA A 270 8.91 21.57 -8.07
C ALA A 270 7.54 21.97 -7.51
N LEU A 271 7.46 23.18 -6.94
CA LEU A 271 6.22 23.85 -6.54
C LEU A 271 6.15 25.20 -7.26
N VAL A 272 5.10 25.43 -8.03
CA VAL A 272 4.83 26.70 -8.70
C VAL A 272 3.62 27.34 -8.05
N LEU A 273 3.76 28.54 -7.50
CA LEU A 273 2.72 29.32 -6.85
C LEU A 273 2.33 30.50 -7.72
N HIS A 274 1.03 30.66 -7.98
CA HIS A 274 0.53 31.74 -8.83
C HIS A 274 0.86 33.11 -8.25
N HIS A 275 1.21 34.07 -9.11
CA HIS A 275 1.64 35.41 -8.69
C HIS A 275 0.66 36.10 -7.70
N SER A 276 -0.65 35.84 -7.83
CA SER A 276 -1.67 36.48 -6.97
C SER A 276 -1.58 36.04 -5.50
N MET A 277 -0.94 34.91 -5.22
CA MET A 277 -0.83 34.32 -3.89
C MET A 277 0.44 34.75 -3.15
N LEU A 278 1.33 35.49 -3.82
CA LEU A 278 2.63 35.88 -3.25
C LEU A 278 2.51 36.81 -2.04
N ALA A 279 1.45 37.62 -1.96
CA ALA A 279 1.20 38.47 -0.80
C ALA A 279 0.88 37.65 0.46
N ASP A 280 0.26 36.48 0.30
CA ASP A 280 -0.11 35.58 1.39
C ASP A 280 0.99 34.54 1.69
N ALA A 281 2.04 34.46 0.86
CA ALA A 281 3.16 33.52 0.92
C ALA A 281 4.24 33.90 1.95
N ASN A 282 3.84 34.15 3.19
CA ASN A 282 4.76 34.30 4.32
C ASN A 282 5.32 32.93 4.77
N ALA A 283 6.31 32.92 5.66
CA ALA A 283 7.00 31.70 6.10
C ALA A 283 6.04 30.64 6.65
N ASP A 284 5.05 31.04 7.47
CA ASP A 284 4.10 30.12 8.11
C ASP A 284 3.11 29.51 7.10
N ASN A 285 2.57 30.32 6.19
CA ASN A 285 1.65 29.86 5.15
C ASN A 285 2.37 29.02 4.09
N MET A 286 3.64 29.33 3.79
CA MET A 286 4.48 28.54 2.90
C MET A 286 4.88 27.21 3.52
N ALA A 287 5.10 27.17 4.84
CA ALA A 287 5.42 25.95 5.56
C ALA A 287 4.35 24.89 5.29
N LEU A 288 3.07 25.25 5.39
CA LEU A 288 1.94 24.40 4.98
C LEU A 288 2.16 23.83 3.58
N LEU A 289 2.27 24.65 2.52
CA LEU A 289 2.42 24.15 1.14
C LEU A 289 3.64 23.23 0.95
N THR A 290 4.69 23.38 1.77
CA THR A 290 5.90 22.55 1.72
C THR A 290 5.84 21.26 2.56
N THR A 291 5.01 21.18 3.60
CA THR A 291 4.70 19.92 4.35
C THR A 291 3.55 19.13 3.73
N LEU A 292 2.79 19.75 2.84
CA LEU A 292 1.48 19.32 2.36
C LEU A 292 1.44 18.22 1.29
N LEU A 293 2.50 17.43 1.05
CA LEU A 293 2.53 16.62 -0.18
C LEU A 293 2.98 15.17 -0.05
N PHE A 294 3.42 14.67 1.11
CA PHE A 294 4.13 13.37 1.14
C PHE A 294 3.67 12.35 2.19
N PRO A 295 3.36 11.11 1.75
CA PRO A 295 3.19 9.95 2.61
C PRO A 295 4.43 9.64 3.45
N GLY A 296 4.24 9.06 4.63
CA GLY A 296 5.30 8.30 5.31
C GLY A 296 6.48 9.11 5.82
N HIS A 297 6.23 10.22 6.52
CA HIS A 297 7.29 11.09 7.04
C HIS A 297 8.25 11.55 5.94
N ASN A 298 7.75 12.07 4.82
CA ASN A 298 8.56 12.73 3.80
C ASN A 298 8.18 14.24 3.77
N HIS A 299 9.06 15.10 3.29
CA HIS A 299 8.80 16.53 3.14
C HIS A 299 9.44 17.08 1.86
N PHE A 300 8.92 18.21 1.37
CA PHE A 300 9.56 18.94 0.28
C PHE A 300 10.67 19.80 0.87
N GLU A 301 11.90 19.57 0.42
CA GLU A 301 13.08 20.32 0.83
C GLU A 301 13.41 21.36 -0.26
N PRO A 302 13.14 22.66 -0.02
CA PRO A 302 13.44 23.71 -0.97
C PRO A 302 14.95 23.88 -1.16
N ILE A 303 15.42 23.85 -2.40
CA ILE A 303 16.82 24.16 -2.77
C ILE A 303 16.93 25.61 -3.23
N SER A 304 16.01 26.07 -4.07
CA SER A 304 16.04 27.44 -4.60
C SER A 304 14.64 27.96 -4.94
N THR A 305 14.43 29.24 -4.72
CA THR A 305 13.18 29.95 -5.02
C THR A 305 13.43 31.07 -6.01
N HIS A 306 12.58 31.19 -7.03
CA HIS A 306 12.68 32.21 -8.08
C HIS A 306 11.30 32.78 -8.40
N ASP A 307 11.25 34.06 -8.77
CA ASP A 307 10.02 34.80 -9.06
C ASP A 307 10.01 35.38 -10.50
N PRO A 308 10.07 34.55 -11.56
CA PRO A 308 10.04 35.02 -12.96
C PRO A 308 8.70 35.70 -13.34
N HIS A 309 7.60 35.26 -12.74
CA HIS A 309 6.30 35.93 -12.69
C HIS A 309 5.45 35.23 -11.62
N ASP A 310 5.18 33.94 -11.87
CA ASP A 310 4.79 32.99 -10.82
C ASP A 310 6.04 32.56 -10.04
N ARG A 311 5.89 32.29 -8.74
CA ARG A 311 6.99 31.80 -7.91
C ARG A 311 7.22 30.32 -8.18
N ILE A 312 8.44 29.93 -8.51
CA ILE A 312 8.85 28.53 -8.56
C ILE A 312 9.83 28.23 -7.43
N VAL A 313 9.52 27.19 -6.66
CA VAL A 313 10.39 26.60 -5.66
C VAL A 313 10.84 25.25 -6.20
N LEU A 314 12.14 25.12 -6.43
CA LEU A 314 12.78 23.89 -6.88
C LEU A 314 13.39 23.19 -5.69
N GLY A 315 13.22 21.87 -5.60
CA GLY A 315 13.64 21.13 -4.42
C GLY A 315 13.67 19.63 -4.62
N ASN A 316 13.77 18.94 -3.49
CA ASN A 316 13.78 17.49 -3.43
C ASN A 316 12.71 16.96 -2.50
N LEU A 317 12.32 15.71 -2.75
CA LEU A 317 11.55 14.94 -1.78
C LEU A 317 12.53 14.22 -0.86
N ALA A 318 12.59 14.70 0.37
CA ALA A 318 13.47 14.17 1.40
C ALA A 318 12.67 13.38 2.44
N PRO A 319 13.20 12.23 2.90
CA PRO A 319 12.68 11.59 4.10
C PRO A 319 12.84 12.54 5.29
N SER A 320 11.84 12.60 6.14
CA SER A 320 11.90 13.33 7.40
C SER A 320 12.84 12.61 8.36
N ILE A 321 13.41 13.37 9.30
CA ILE A 321 14.32 12.89 10.37
C ILE A 321 13.73 11.78 11.27
N THR A 322 12.43 11.53 11.20
CA THR A 322 11.73 10.46 11.94
C THR A 322 11.58 9.16 11.14
N LEU A 323 11.97 9.15 9.86
CA LEU A 323 11.97 7.95 9.04
C LEU A 323 13.24 7.14 9.37
N TYR A 324 13.05 5.85 9.59
CA TYR A 324 14.15 4.90 9.72
C TYR A 324 14.08 3.90 8.58
N SER A 325 15.22 3.35 8.18
CA SER A 325 15.32 2.33 7.13
C SER A 325 16.16 1.15 7.58
N VAL A 326 15.94 0.01 6.92
CA VAL A 326 16.81 -1.16 6.98
C VAL A 326 17.53 -1.30 5.64
N GLU A 327 18.85 -1.37 5.67
CA GLU A 327 19.69 -1.58 4.49
C GLU A 327 20.45 -2.92 4.57
N PRO A 328 20.50 -3.72 3.49
CA PRO A 328 19.78 -3.51 2.24
C PRO A 328 18.28 -3.75 2.42
N THR A 329 17.45 -2.99 1.72
CA THR A 329 15.98 -3.12 1.83
C THR A 329 15.44 -4.39 1.15
N PHE A 330 16.16 -4.88 0.13
CA PHE A 330 15.98 -6.20 -0.48
C PHE A 330 17.31 -6.93 -0.59
N SER A 331 17.30 -8.22 -0.30
CA SER A 331 18.44 -9.09 -0.60
C SER A 331 17.95 -10.50 -0.91
N THR A 332 18.80 -11.26 -1.60
CA THR A 332 18.61 -12.70 -1.80
C THR A 332 19.86 -13.43 -1.32
N VAL A 333 19.68 -14.47 -0.52
CA VAL A 333 20.76 -15.36 -0.08
C VAL A 333 20.41 -16.81 -0.38
N GLN A 334 21.44 -17.64 -0.50
CA GLN A 334 21.26 -19.08 -0.55
C GLN A 334 20.92 -19.64 0.83
N ALA A 335 20.20 -20.76 0.88
CA ALA A 335 20.02 -21.57 2.08
C ALA A 335 21.37 -21.81 2.81
N GLY A 336 21.41 -21.58 4.12
CA GLY A 336 22.62 -21.61 4.96
C GLY A 336 23.54 -20.38 4.86
N GLY A 337 23.25 -19.43 3.95
CA GLY A 337 23.98 -18.17 3.82
C GLY A 337 23.64 -17.16 4.93
N THR A 338 24.36 -16.04 4.93
CA THR A 338 24.16 -14.96 5.89
C THR A 338 23.96 -13.62 5.21
N GLN A 339 23.22 -12.72 5.87
CA GLN A 339 23.03 -11.33 5.42
C GLN A 339 23.17 -10.40 6.63
N THR A 340 23.97 -9.35 6.48
CA THR A 340 24.08 -8.29 7.49
C THR A 340 23.14 -7.15 7.12
N PHE A 341 22.44 -6.61 8.12
CA PHE A 341 21.55 -5.47 7.97
C PHE A 341 22.03 -4.27 8.78
N ILE A 342 21.68 -3.07 8.34
CA ILE A 342 22.01 -1.81 8.99
C ILE A 342 20.71 -1.05 9.20
N PHE A 343 20.53 -0.46 10.38
CA PHE A 343 19.37 0.38 10.69
C PHE A 343 19.81 1.83 10.69
N GLU A 344 19.25 2.65 9.81
CA GLU A 344 19.66 4.04 9.61
C GLU A 344 18.52 4.99 9.98
N ASP A 345 18.88 6.17 10.49
CA ASP A 345 17.94 7.29 10.64
C ASP A 345 17.75 8.03 9.31
N GLY A 346 16.88 9.05 9.30
CA GLY A 346 16.55 9.82 8.09
C GLY A 346 17.74 10.57 7.47
N GLU A 347 18.87 10.70 8.18
CA GLU A 347 20.12 11.30 7.68
C GLU A 347 21.10 10.26 7.12
N GLY A 348 20.72 8.97 7.11
CA GLY A 348 21.58 7.85 6.68
C GLY A 348 22.62 7.47 7.73
N LYS A 349 22.44 7.87 8.99
CA LYS A 349 23.35 7.49 10.07
C LYS A 349 22.89 6.21 10.72
N GLN A 350 23.79 5.25 10.86
CA GLN A 350 23.52 4.01 11.56
C GLN A 350 23.19 4.25 13.04
N VAL A 351 22.08 3.66 13.49
CA VAL A 351 21.67 3.62 14.90
C VAL A 351 21.56 2.18 15.39
N ASN A 352 21.66 1.99 16.71
CA ASN A 352 21.64 0.65 17.30
C ASN A 352 20.21 0.17 17.50
N ALA A 353 19.76 -0.75 16.65
CA ALA A 353 18.43 -1.34 16.68
C ALA A 353 18.42 -2.75 17.30
N THR A 354 17.28 -3.15 17.83
CA THR A 354 16.97 -4.56 18.12
C THR A 354 16.35 -5.20 16.87
N TRP A 355 16.69 -6.46 16.60
CA TRP A 355 16.36 -7.12 15.34
C TRP A 355 15.47 -8.34 15.55
N ARG A 356 14.54 -8.56 14.62
CA ARG A 356 13.74 -9.78 14.50
C ARG A 356 13.67 -10.23 13.05
N ALA A 357 13.59 -11.53 12.83
CA ALA A 357 13.33 -12.13 11.52
C ALA A 357 12.05 -12.95 11.59
N ARG A 358 11.16 -12.79 10.61
CA ARG A 358 9.88 -13.49 10.51
C ARG A 358 9.76 -14.10 9.13
N SER A 359 9.76 -15.42 9.03
CA SER A 359 9.49 -16.13 7.78
C SER A 359 8.00 -16.17 7.50
N LEU A 360 7.62 -15.83 6.26
CA LEU A 360 6.23 -15.77 5.84
C LEU A 360 5.67 -17.16 5.55
N ASN A 361 6.44 -17.99 4.87
CA ASN A 361 5.93 -19.24 4.29
C ASN A 361 6.57 -20.52 4.84
N SER A 362 7.50 -20.44 5.80
CA SER A 362 7.97 -21.65 6.49
C SER A 362 7.00 -22.07 7.59
N PHE A 363 6.88 -23.38 7.81
CA PHE A 363 6.21 -23.96 8.95
C PHE A 363 7.24 -24.16 10.08
N GLY A 364 7.12 -23.31 11.10
CA GLY A 364 7.95 -23.34 12.30
C GLY A 364 9.33 -22.71 12.21
N SER A 365 10.01 -22.73 13.36
CA SER A 365 11.19 -21.90 13.64
C SER A 365 12.47 -22.37 12.94
N GLU A 366 12.67 -23.67 12.73
CA GLU A 366 13.88 -24.19 12.08
C GLU A 366 14.01 -23.76 10.61
N GLY A 367 12.88 -23.65 9.90
CA GLY A 367 12.84 -23.16 8.53
C GLY A 367 13.01 -21.65 8.41
N ALA A 368 12.73 -20.89 9.47
CA ALA A 368 12.73 -19.42 9.42
C ALA A 368 14.13 -18.79 9.42
N GLY A 369 15.16 -19.58 9.77
CA GLY A 369 16.51 -19.07 10.04
C GLY A 369 16.58 -18.36 11.39
N SER A 370 17.69 -17.67 11.65
CA SER A 370 17.94 -17.00 12.94
C SER A 370 18.60 -15.64 12.77
N MET A 371 18.42 -14.77 13.77
CA MET A 371 18.98 -13.43 13.81
C MET A 371 19.86 -13.28 15.05
N VAL A 372 21.12 -12.89 14.88
CA VAL A 372 22.06 -12.59 15.98
C VAL A 372 22.62 -11.19 15.78
N GLY A 373 22.24 -10.27 16.67
CA GLY A 373 22.53 -8.85 16.46
C GLY A 373 21.89 -8.38 15.16
N ASN A 374 22.69 -7.81 14.26
CA ASN A 374 22.25 -7.34 12.94
C ASN A 374 22.55 -8.33 11.79
N VAL A 375 22.93 -9.57 12.11
CA VAL A 375 23.27 -10.61 11.13
C VAL A 375 22.20 -11.70 11.13
N TYR A 376 21.58 -11.89 9.97
CA TYR A 376 20.67 -12.99 9.69
C TYR A 376 21.45 -14.20 9.17
N THR A 377 21.07 -15.40 9.62
CA THR A 377 21.56 -16.69 9.10
C THR A 377 20.37 -17.50 8.59
N ALA A 378 20.40 -17.83 7.30
CA ALA A 378 19.37 -18.59 6.62
C ALA A 378 19.31 -20.05 7.11
N ALA A 379 18.11 -20.64 7.06
CA ALA A 379 17.96 -22.07 7.30
C ALA A 379 18.81 -22.88 6.30
N PRO A 380 19.49 -23.96 6.75
CA PRO A 380 20.22 -24.84 5.84
C PRO A 380 19.28 -25.53 4.85
N ARG A 381 19.84 -26.02 3.73
CA ARG A 381 19.10 -26.76 2.68
C ARG A 381 18.25 -27.92 3.23
N SER A 382 18.67 -28.55 4.32
CA SER A 382 17.94 -29.66 4.95
C SER A 382 16.67 -29.27 5.69
N SER A 383 16.51 -28.00 6.10
CA SER A 383 15.37 -27.54 6.90
C SER A 383 14.53 -26.45 6.23
N ILE A 384 15.00 -25.88 5.11
CA ILE A 384 14.31 -24.79 4.41
C ILE A 384 12.91 -25.18 3.91
N GLY A 385 12.72 -26.42 3.44
CA GLY A 385 11.41 -26.97 3.06
C GLY A 385 10.75 -26.38 1.81
N HIS A 386 11.36 -25.40 1.16
CA HIS A 386 10.80 -24.66 0.03
C HIS A 386 11.91 -24.29 -0.97
N ASP A 387 11.56 -24.15 -2.25
CA ASP A 387 12.44 -23.56 -3.28
C ASP A 387 12.87 -22.13 -2.89
N THR A 388 11.96 -21.35 -2.30
CA THR A 388 12.24 -19.99 -1.82
C THR A 388 11.43 -19.68 -0.56
N LEU A 389 12.09 -19.15 0.47
CA LEU A 389 11.46 -18.51 1.62
C LEU A 389 11.47 -16.99 1.48
N ARG A 390 10.39 -16.37 1.92
CA ARG A 390 10.29 -14.92 2.13
C ARG A 390 10.45 -14.63 3.61
N VAL A 391 11.48 -13.89 3.97
CA VAL A 391 11.79 -13.53 5.35
C VAL A 391 11.74 -12.02 5.51
N VAL A 392 10.93 -11.56 6.46
CA VAL A 392 10.83 -10.14 6.83
C VAL A 392 11.76 -9.88 7.99
N VAL A 393 12.80 -9.08 7.75
CA VAL A 393 13.73 -8.64 8.79
C VAL A 393 13.28 -7.27 9.27
N THR A 394 13.08 -7.09 10.57
CA THR A 394 12.64 -5.81 11.15
C THR A 394 13.63 -5.34 12.20
N GLY A 395 14.09 -4.10 12.03
CA GLY A 395 14.83 -3.38 13.07
C GLY A 395 13.87 -2.51 13.89
N THR A 396 14.18 -2.35 15.17
CA THR A 396 13.42 -1.53 16.10
C THR A 396 14.36 -0.63 16.90
N TYR A 397 14.04 0.65 16.96
CA TYR A 397 14.78 1.64 17.74
C TYR A 397 13.83 2.45 18.62
N GLU A 398 14.18 2.62 19.90
CA GLU A 398 13.38 3.41 20.85
C GLU A 398 14.13 4.68 21.25
N LYS A 399 13.48 5.84 21.11
CA LYS A 399 14.01 7.14 21.51
C LYS A 399 12.90 8.03 22.06
N GLY A 400 13.08 8.51 23.28
CA GLY A 400 12.10 9.41 23.93
C GLY A 400 10.74 8.75 24.19
N GLY A 401 10.71 7.44 24.41
CA GLY A 401 9.46 6.67 24.59
C GLY A 401 8.69 6.38 23.31
N ILE A 402 9.21 6.80 22.15
CA ILE A 402 8.65 6.50 20.83
C ILE A 402 9.45 5.35 20.22
N LYS A 403 8.73 4.33 19.75
CA LYS A 403 9.27 3.18 19.04
C LYS A 403 9.22 3.43 17.54
N TYR A 404 10.36 3.25 16.88
CA TYR A 404 10.51 3.34 15.43
C TYR A 404 10.85 1.96 14.88
N GLU A 405 10.13 1.53 13.85
CA GLU A 405 10.36 0.25 13.18
C GLU A 405 10.54 0.45 11.69
N ALA A 406 11.43 -0.32 11.09
CA ALA A 406 11.59 -0.43 9.65
C ALA A 406 11.92 -1.88 9.29
N SER A 407 11.50 -2.31 8.10
CA SER A 407 11.64 -3.68 7.64
C SER A 407 12.46 -3.76 6.35
N ALA A 408 12.93 -4.97 6.03
CA ALA A 408 13.51 -5.36 4.76
C ALA A 408 12.97 -6.75 4.37
N LEU A 409 12.91 -7.02 3.06
CA LEU A 409 12.53 -8.33 2.55
C LEU A 409 13.78 -9.11 2.11
N LEU A 410 13.97 -10.28 2.69
CA LEU A 410 15.03 -11.21 2.35
C LEU A 410 14.44 -12.45 1.70
N LEU A 411 14.90 -12.78 0.50
CA LEU A 411 14.60 -14.07 -0.13
C LEU A 411 15.70 -15.07 0.22
N VAL A 412 15.30 -16.26 0.68
CA VAL A 412 16.22 -17.38 0.89
C VAL A 412 15.91 -18.44 -0.15
N ALA A 413 16.81 -18.62 -1.11
CA ALA A 413 16.63 -19.60 -2.19
C ALA A 413 17.34 -20.92 -1.86
N TYR A 414 16.71 -22.06 -2.19
CA TYR A 414 17.34 -23.38 -2.07
C TYR A 414 18.59 -23.48 -2.95
N GLU A 415 18.43 -23.13 -4.23
CA GLU A 415 19.51 -23.00 -5.20
C GLU A 415 19.88 -21.52 -5.34
N ALA A 416 21.17 -21.21 -5.30
CA ALA A 416 21.63 -19.85 -5.58
C ALA A 416 21.48 -19.47 -7.06
N ALA A 417 21.49 -20.45 -7.97
CA ALA A 417 21.37 -20.24 -9.41
C ALA A 417 20.25 -21.11 -10.03
N SER A 418 19.73 -20.73 -11.18
CA SER A 418 18.75 -21.48 -11.99
C SER A 418 18.77 -20.98 -13.43
N ILE A 419 18.29 -21.80 -14.35
CA ILE A 419 18.15 -21.48 -15.78
C ILE A 419 16.68 -21.55 -16.17
N SER A 420 16.26 -20.65 -17.04
CA SER A 420 14.93 -20.64 -17.65
C SER A 420 15.03 -20.72 -19.17
N PRO A 421 14.20 -21.55 -19.83
CA PRO A 421 13.40 -22.62 -19.22
C PRO A 421 14.28 -23.75 -18.66
N LEU A 422 13.81 -24.47 -17.65
CA LEU A 422 14.50 -25.66 -17.12
C LEU A 422 14.37 -26.83 -18.09
N VAL A 423 13.19 -26.94 -18.72
CA VAL A 423 12.88 -27.95 -19.71
C VAL A 423 12.16 -27.30 -20.88
N SER A 424 12.50 -27.70 -22.10
CA SER A 424 11.72 -27.35 -23.29
C SER A 424 11.63 -28.54 -24.25
N GLU A 425 10.42 -28.92 -24.60
CA GLU A 425 10.15 -29.97 -25.58
C GLU A 425 9.98 -29.35 -26.96
N ARG A 426 10.66 -29.94 -27.96
CA ARG A 426 10.57 -29.55 -29.35
C ARG A 426 10.46 -30.80 -30.21
N GLN A 427 9.21 -31.16 -30.49
CA GLN A 427 8.92 -32.25 -31.41
C GLN A 427 9.34 -31.92 -32.85
N VAL A 428 10.04 -32.85 -33.50
CA VAL A 428 10.42 -32.76 -34.93
C VAL A 428 9.54 -33.76 -35.69
N PHE A 429 8.27 -33.42 -35.93
CA PHE A 429 7.38 -34.26 -36.75
C PHE A 429 6.71 -33.49 -37.87
N ALA A 430 6.68 -34.09 -39.07
CA ALA A 430 5.88 -33.68 -40.21
C ALA A 430 4.76 -34.71 -40.47
N GLU A 431 3.52 -34.37 -40.12
CA GLU A 431 2.33 -35.13 -40.54
C GLU A 431 2.17 -35.05 -42.08
N ALA A 432 1.55 -36.05 -42.72
CA ALA A 432 1.23 -36.00 -44.17
C ALA A 432 0.40 -34.76 -44.58
N SER A 433 -0.33 -34.14 -43.63
CA SER A 433 -1.12 -32.91 -43.78
C SER A 433 -0.31 -31.61 -43.62
N ASP A 434 0.92 -31.69 -43.08
CA ASP A 434 1.81 -30.54 -42.86
C ASP A 434 2.69 -30.21 -44.07
N TYR A 435 2.68 -31.06 -45.09
CA TYR A 435 3.38 -30.83 -46.35
C TYR A 435 2.65 -29.82 -47.25
N LEU A 436 3.40 -29.00 -47.99
CA LEU A 436 2.83 -28.31 -49.15
C LEU A 436 2.37 -29.36 -50.18
N PRO A 437 1.23 -29.15 -50.88
CA PRO A 437 0.79 -30.08 -51.92
C PRO A 437 1.92 -30.30 -52.94
N GLY A 438 2.40 -31.55 -53.07
CA GLY A 438 3.50 -31.93 -53.99
C GLY A 438 4.90 -32.05 -53.37
N SER A 439 5.06 -31.90 -52.05
CA SER A 439 6.34 -32.14 -51.36
C SER A 439 6.72 -33.63 -51.32
N PRO A 440 8.01 -34.01 -51.42
CA PRO A 440 8.45 -35.38 -51.14
C PRO A 440 8.20 -35.74 -49.66
N LYS A 441 7.94 -37.04 -49.38
CA LYS A 441 7.59 -37.63 -48.06
C LYS A 441 8.59 -37.40 -46.91
N PHE A 442 9.68 -36.67 -47.14
CA PHE A 442 10.74 -36.35 -46.17
C PHE A 442 10.94 -34.84 -45.99
N ALA A 443 10.01 -34.00 -46.46
CA ALA A 443 10.10 -32.55 -46.29
C ALA A 443 9.81 -32.08 -44.84
N ILE A 444 10.46 -30.97 -44.50
CA ILE A 444 10.51 -30.34 -43.16
C ILE A 444 9.10 -29.93 -42.69
N ALA A 445 8.78 -30.18 -41.42
CA ALA A 445 7.51 -29.81 -40.82
C ALA A 445 7.26 -28.29 -40.84
N LYS A 446 6.01 -27.84 -41.01
CA LYS A 446 5.65 -26.40 -40.99
C LYS A 446 6.16 -25.64 -39.77
N GLN A 447 6.23 -26.30 -38.60
CA GLN A 447 6.71 -25.72 -37.34
C GLN A 447 8.21 -25.34 -37.37
N TRP A 448 8.94 -25.81 -38.39
CA TRP A 448 10.38 -25.61 -38.56
C TRP A 448 10.71 -24.59 -39.65
N ILE A 449 9.72 -24.11 -40.41
CA ILE A 449 9.88 -22.95 -41.29
C ILE A 449 9.75 -21.71 -40.40
N ASN A 450 10.89 -21.13 -40.02
CA ASN A 450 11.01 -20.02 -39.05
C ASN A 450 10.61 -20.39 -37.61
N ALA A 451 11.07 -21.55 -37.11
CA ALA A 451 10.91 -21.87 -35.67
C ALA A 451 11.51 -20.75 -34.81
N GLU A 452 10.73 -20.22 -33.87
CA GLU A 452 11.24 -19.22 -32.95
C GLU A 452 12.33 -19.84 -32.05
N PRO A 453 13.51 -19.20 -31.94
CA PRO A 453 14.56 -19.66 -31.04
C PRO A 453 14.05 -19.79 -29.60
N ILE A 454 14.56 -20.79 -28.87
CA ILE A 454 14.34 -20.87 -27.43
C ILE A 454 15.24 -19.83 -26.77
N LYS A 455 14.65 -18.83 -26.13
CA LYS A 455 15.40 -17.86 -25.35
C LYS A 455 15.71 -18.45 -23.97
N PHE A 456 16.98 -18.60 -23.67
CA PHE A 456 17.48 -18.99 -22.36
C PHE A 456 17.96 -17.78 -21.57
N SER A 457 17.64 -17.77 -20.28
CA SER A 457 18.17 -16.82 -19.30
C SER A 457 18.68 -17.57 -18.08
N ALA A 458 19.85 -17.19 -17.60
CA ALA A 458 20.40 -17.67 -16.34
C ALA A 458 20.09 -16.66 -15.23
N SER A 459 19.91 -17.15 -14.01
CA SER A 459 19.81 -16.29 -12.84
C SER A 459 21.21 -15.73 -12.51
N ALA A 460 21.52 -14.57 -13.05
CA ALA A 460 22.80 -13.89 -12.86
C ALA A 460 22.53 -12.39 -12.68
N ALA A 461 23.39 -11.71 -11.92
CA ALA A 461 23.31 -10.24 -11.85
C ALA A 461 23.69 -9.62 -13.19
N ASP A 462 23.24 -8.40 -13.47
CA ASP A 462 23.55 -7.71 -14.74
C ASP A 462 25.07 -7.50 -14.95
N THR A 463 25.83 -7.43 -13.86
CA THR A 463 27.30 -7.31 -13.87
C THR A 463 28.02 -8.66 -14.01
N ASP A 464 27.31 -9.78 -13.87
CA ASP A 464 27.91 -11.10 -13.98
C ASP A 464 28.20 -11.47 -15.43
N VAL A 465 29.21 -12.32 -15.62
CA VAL A 465 29.54 -12.88 -16.93
C VAL A 465 29.10 -14.34 -16.95
N VAL A 466 28.12 -14.66 -17.80
CA VAL A 466 27.62 -16.03 -17.99
C VAL A 466 28.19 -16.63 -19.27
N GLU A 467 28.82 -17.79 -19.14
CA GLU A 467 29.27 -18.61 -20.26
C GLU A 467 28.20 -19.64 -20.62
N TRP A 468 27.82 -19.66 -21.90
CA TRP A 468 26.80 -20.55 -22.42
C TRP A 468 27.45 -21.62 -23.30
N THR A 469 27.14 -22.88 -23.03
CA THR A 469 27.69 -24.02 -23.78
C THR A 469 26.61 -25.05 -24.07
N LEU A 470 26.60 -25.57 -25.29
CA LEU A 470 25.88 -26.80 -25.58
C LEU A 470 26.71 -27.97 -25.07
N LEU A 471 26.10 -28.80 -24.23
CA LEU A 471 26.71 -30.05 -23.77
C LEU A 471 26.47 -31.18 -24.78
N ASP A 472 26.89 -32.38 -24.44
CA ASP A 472 26.64 -33.61 -25.19
C ASP A 472 27.12 -33.52 -26.66
N GLU A 473 26.29 -33.91 -27.64
CA GLU A 473 26.66 -33.87 -29.06
C GLU A 473 26.59 -32.47 -29.68
N GLY A 474 26.01 -31.47 -28.96
CA GLY A 474 25.99 -30.08 -29.38
C GLY A 474 25.00 -29.76 -30.51
N TYR A 475 23.82 -30.39 -30.51
CA TYR A 475 22.77 -30.14 -31.50
C TYR A 475 22.22 -28.72 -31.45
N GLY A 476 22.08 -28.10 -32.63
CA GLY A 476 21.59 -26.73 -32.77
C GLY A 476 22.70 -25.71 -32.64
N SER A 477 22.32 -24.45 -32.47
CA SER A 477 23.28 -23.36 -32.34
C SER A 477 22.81 -22.31 -31.33
N ILE A 478 23.75 -21.72 -30.61
CA ILE A 478 23.48 -20.67 -29.65
C ILE A 478 23.99 -19.31 -30.14
N GLU A 479 23.18 -18.27 -29.98
CA GLU A 479 23.53 -16.88 -30.27
C GLU A 479 23.37 -16.02 -29.02
N LEU A 480 24.46 -15.42 -28.57
CA LEU A 480 24.51 -14.59 -27.36
C LEU A 480 23.80 -13.25 -27.58
N THR A 481 22.95 -12.88 -26.62
CA THR A 481 22.30 -11.57 -26.55
C THR A 481 22.42 -11.04 -25.11
N GLY A 482 23.53 -10.35 -24.82
CA GLY A 482 23.87 -9.98 -23.43
C GLY A 482 24.14 -11.22 -22.57
N ASN A 483 23.50 -11.29 -21.39
CA ASN A 483 23.54 -12.46 -20.51
C ASN A 483 22.50 -13.55 -20.86
N THR A 484 21.72 -13.36 -21.93
CA THR A 484 20.78 -14.36 -22.45
C THR A 484 21.30 -15.00 -23.72
N VAL A 485 20.76 -16.16 -24.08
CA VAL A 485 21.15 -16.84 -25.32
C VAL A 485 19.93 -17.34 -26.08
N ASN A 486 19.92 -17.14 -27.39
CA ASN A 486 18.91 -17.70 -28.28
C ASN A 486 19.42 -19.03 -28.82
N TYR A 487 18.73 -20.12 -28.50
CA TYR A 487 19.01 -21.44 -29.03
C TYR A 487 18.15 -21.69 -30.27
N SER A 488 18.82 -21.87 -31.40
CA SER A 488 18.21 -22.32 -32.65
C SER A 488 18.29 -23.84 -32.73
N LEU A 489 17.20 -24.45 -33.16
CA LEU A 489 17.09 -25.90 -33.29
C LEU A 489 18.07 -26.43 -34.36
N PRO A 490 18.58 -27.68 -34.23
CA PRO A 490 19.44 -28.30 -35.24
C PRO A 490 18.76 -28.42 -36.61
N ASP A 491 19.54 -28.54 -37.69
CA ASP A 491 18.93 -28.90 -38.97
C ASP A 491 18.25 -30.29 -38.85
N PRO A 492 17.01 -30.47 -39.34
CA PRO A 492 16.31 -31.75 -39.23
C PRO A 492 17.10 -32.96 -39.78
N SER A 493 18.01 -32.74 -40.74
CA SER A 493 18.89 -33.78 -41.28
C SER A 493 19.93 -34.30 -40.27
N GLU A 494 20.34 -33.48 -39.30
CA GLU A 494 21.33 -33.84 -38.27
C GLU A 494 20.77 -34.85 -37.26
N ILE A 495 19.45 -34.85 -37.08
CA ILE A 495 18.76 -35.64 -36.05
C ILE A 495 17.81 -36.69 -36.65
N ALA A 496 17.83 -36.85 -37.98
CA ALA A 496 16.98 -37.79 -38.69
C ALA A 496 17.22 -39.23 -38.21
N GLY A 497 16.13 -39.91 -37.83
CA GLY A 497 16.19 -41.31 -37.40
C GLY A 497 16.59 -41.51 -35.93
N LYS A 498 16.78 -40.43 -35.16
CA LYS A 498 16.97 -40.50 -33.70
C LYS A 498 15.62 -40.58 -32.98
N ASP A 499 15.57 -41.41 -31.94
CA ASP A 499 14.45 -41.44 -30.98
C ASP A 499 14.43 -40.16 -30.12
N LEU A 500 13.71 -40.15 -29.00
CA LEU A 500 13.86 -39.09 -28.01
C LEU A 500 15.30 -39.03 -27.50
N PHE A 501 15.89 -37.84 -27.55
CA PHE A 501 17.15 -37.53 -26.86
C PHE A 501 17.09 -36.13 -26.27
N VAL A 502 18.04 -35.83 -25.39
CA VAL A 502 18.12 -34.55 -24.70
C VAL A 502 19.38 -33.82 -25.13
N GLN A 503 19.22 -32.59 -25.61
CA GLN A 503 20.30 -31.64 -25.77
C GLN A 503 20.35 -30.76 -24.52
N ARG A 504 21.44 -30.87 -23.74
CA ARG A 504 21.60 -30.03 -22.55
C ARG A 504 22.27 -28.71 -22.88
N VAL A 505 21.78 -27.65 -22.26
CA VAL A 505 22.34 -26.29 -22.36
C VAL A 505 22.85 -25.91 -20.98
N ARG A 506 24.15 -25.61 -20.89
CA ARG A 506 24.81 -25.21 -19.65
C ARG A 506 25.04 -23.70 -19.65
N ALA A 507 24.65 -23.08 -18.54
CA ALA A 507 25.02 -21.72 -18.19
C ALA A 507 25.98 -21.76 -16.99
N TYR A 508 27.17 -21.19 -17.15
CA TYR A 508 28.18 -21.11 -16.10
C TYR A 508 28.44 -19.65 -15.73
N ASN A 509 28.03 -19.25 -14.53
CA ASN A 509 28.30 -17.90 -14.02
C ASN A 509 29.75 -17.81 -13.54
N LYS A 510 30.59 -17.04 -14.24
CA LYS A 510 32.02 -16.91 -13.93
C LYS A 510 32.28 -16.16 -12.62
N THR A 511 31.35 -15.30 -12.20
CA THR A 511 31.47 -14.52 -10.97
C THR A 511 31.19 -15.41 -9.76
N THR A 512 30.07 -16.13 -9.77
CA THR A 512 29.63 -16.96 -8.64
C THR A 512 30.16 -18.39 -8.70
N GLN A 513 30.78 -18.79 -9.82
CA GLN A 513 31.22 -20.15 -10.14
C GLN A 513 30.09 -21.19 -10.11
N GLN A 514 28.85 -20.74 -10.30
CA GLN A 514 27.68 -21.61 -10.31
C GLN A 514 27.38 -22.13 -11.70
N GLU A 515 26.92 -23.37 -11.74
CA GLU A 515 26.55 -24.08 -12.94
C GLU A 515 25.05 -24.37 -12.95
N MET A 516 24.41 -24.16 -14.09
CA MET A 516 23.00 -24.40 -14.31
C MET A 516 22.82 -25.17 -15.61
N GLU A 517 21.93 -26.16 -15.61
CA GLU A 517 21.66 -26.99 -16.79
C GLU A 517 20.17 -26.95 -17.15
N SER A 518 19.89 -26.83 -18.44
CA SER A 518 18.55 -26.95 -19.02
C SER A 518 18.50 -28.13 -19.98
N SER A 519 17.34 -28.76 -20.10
CA SER A 519 17.09 -29.90 -20.99
C SER A 519 16.20 -29.51 -22.16
N VAL A 520 16.73 -29.55 -23.38
CA VAL A 520 15.95 -29.45 -24.62
C VAL A 520 15.66 -30.87 -25.13
N LEU A 521 14.40 -31.28 -25.10
CA LEU A 521 13.98 -32.57 -25.60
C LEU A 521 13.76 -32.47 -27.11
N LEU A 522 14.46 -33.30 -27.86
CA LEU A 522 14.41 -33.37 -29.31
C LEU A 522 14.06 -34.79 -29.74
N SER A 523 13.21 -34.93 -30.75
CA SER A 523 12.84 -36.24 -31.30
C SER A 523 12.45 -36.15 -32.77
N SER A 524 12.81 -37.15 -33.57
CA SER A 524 12.53 -37.17 -35.02
C SER A 524 11.18 -37.80 -35.41
N TRP A 525 10.41 -38.29 -34.43
CA TRP A 525 9.09 -38.86 -34.62
C TRP A 525 8.14 -38.57 -33.45
N ALA A 526 6.84 -38.82 -33.67
CA ALA A 526 5.82 -38.61 -32.65
C ALA A 526 5.82 -39.67 -31.55
N HIS A 527 5.71 -39.20 -30.31
CA HIS A 527 5.57 -40.03 -29.11
C HIS A 527 4.10 -40.10 -28.71
N ASN A 528 3.39 -41.11 -29.25
CA ASN A 528 1.94 -41.21 -29.17
C ASN A 528 1.44 -42.14 -28.05
N VAL A 529 2.34 -42.67 -27.21
CA VAL A 529 1.96 -43.49 -26.06
C VAL A 529 1.75 -42.60 -24.84
N HIS A 530 0.60 -42.72 -24.17
CA HIS A 530 0.33 -42.00 -22.95
C HIS A 530 1.08 -42.59 -21.77
N ILE A 531 1.89 -41.76 -21.13
CA ILE A 531 2.56 -42.05 -19.87
C ILE A 531 1.98 -41.14 -18.79
N ALA A 532 1.44 -41.75 -17.74
CA ALA A 532 0.89 -41.04 -16.60
C ALA A 532 1.74 -41.29 -15.34
N PRO A 533 2.14 -40.23 -14.60
CA PRO A 533 2.02 -38.81 -14.95
C PRO A 533 2.99 -38.39 -16.08
N ALA A 534 2.60 -37.41 -16.90
CA ALA A 534 3.44 -36.86 -17.97
C ALA A 534 4.57 -35.94 -17.44
N PHE A 535 4.32 -35.28 -16.31
CA PHE A 535 5.28 -34.46 -15.58
C PHE A 535 5.13 -34.68 -14.08
N VAL A 536 6.25 -34.82 -13.38
CA VAL A 536 6.34 -34.85 -11.92
C VAL A 536 7.28 -33.74 -11.50
N GLU A 537 6.80 -32.84 -10.65
CA GLU A 537 7.60 -31.76 -10.10
C GLU A 537 8.06 -32.09 -8.67
N ASN A 538 9.24 -31.59 -8.29
CA ASN A 538 9.75 -31.61 -6.91
C ASN A 538 9.74 -33.01 -6.25
N LEU A 539 10.14 -34.05 -6.99
CA LEU A 539 10.26 -35.40 -6.44
C LEU A 539 11.43 -35.47 -5.44
N VAL A 540 11.13 -35.73 -4.17
CA VAL A 540 12.14 -35.74 -3.10
C VAL A 540 13.18 -36.86 -3.26
N PRO A 541 14.38 -36.73 -2.66
CA PRO A 541 15.44 -37.73 -2.79
C PRO A 541 15.00 -39.13 -2.33
N ASN A 542 15.39 -40.16 -3.09
CA ASN A 542 15.00 -41.57 -2.93
C ASN A 542 13.50 -41.88 -3.08
N ALA A 543 12.65 -40.90 -3.39
CA ALA A 543 11.24 -41.18 -3.64
C ALA A 543 11.06 -41.96 -4.95
N GLN A 544 9.93 -42.65 -5.01
CA GLN A 544 9.54 -43.45 -6.16
C GLN A 544 8.25 -42.92 -6.77
N VAL A 545 8.17 -43.01 -8.09
CA VAL A 545 6.95 -42.69 -8.84
C VAL A 545 6.64 -43.83 -9.78
N GLN A 546 5.40 -44.31 -9.71
CA GLN A 546 4.89 -45.27 -10.67
C GLN A 546 4.48 -44.56 -11.95
N LEU A 547 5.21 -44.81 -13.03
CA LEU A 547 4.80 -44.45 -14.37
C LEU A 547 3.94 -45.56 -14.96
N SER A 548 2.86 -45.18 -15.63
CA SER A 548 1.91 -46.15 -16.18
C SER A 548 1.52 -45.77 -17.59
N THR A 549 1.18 -46.78 -18.39
CA THR A 549 0.65 -46.61 -19.74
C THR A 549 -0.53 -47.55 -19.94
N ASP A 550 -1.50 -47.10 -20.72
CA ASP A 550 -2.61 -47.92 -21.22
C ASP A 550 -2.20 -48.76 -22.45
N TRP A 551 -1.00 -48.53 -22.99
CA TRP A 551 -0.47 -49.26 -24.13
C TRP A 551 -0.06 -50.70 -23.76
N ASN A 552 -0.97 -51.65 -23.99
CA ASN A 552 -0.76 -53.07 -23.74
C ASN A 552 -0.99 -53.88 -25.02
N ARG A 553 0.06 -54.05 -25.84
CA ARG A 553 0.06 -54.85 -27.07
C ARG A 553 1.18 -55.91 -27.02
N PRO A 554 1.02 -57.09 -27.65
CA PRO A 554 2.09 -58.07 -27.74
C PRO A 554 3.33 -57.48 -28.44
N GLY A 555 4.51 -57.61 -27.85
CA GLY A 555 5.78 -57.11 -28.37
C GLY A 555 6.81 -56.92 -27.27
N THR A 556 7.94 -56.31 -27.61
CA THR A 556 9.00 -55.99 -26.65
C THR A 556 8.79 -54.58 -26.09
N VAL A 557 8.79 -54.46 -24.76
CA VAL A 557 8.66 -53.18 -24.04
C VAL A 557 9.97 -52.87 -23.32
N THR A 558 10.40 -51.62 -23.36
CA THR A 558 11.60 -51.14 -22.66
C THR A 558 11.30 -49.81 -21.98
N TRP A 559 11.64 -49.73 -20.69
CA TRP A 559 11.69 -48.49 -19.93
C TRP A 559 13.16 -48.09 -19.77
N SER A 560 13.47 -46.82 -20.00
CA SER A 560 14.84 -46.30 -19.88
C SER A 560 14.85 -44.85 -19.42
N VAL A 561 15.91 -44.44 -18.72
CA VAL A 561 16.19 -43.03 -18.42
C VAL A 561 17.13 -42.52 -19.50
N VAL A 562 16.68 -41.55 -20.28
CA VAL A 562 17.43 -40.99 -21.43
C VAL A 562 18.32 -39.82 -21.00
N SER A 563 17.93 -39.13 -19.94
CA SER A 563 18.67 -38.05 -19.29
C SER A 563 18.31 -38.02 -17.81
N GLY A 564 19.26 -37.58 -16.97
CA GLY A 564 19.14 -37.58 -15.51
C GLY A 564 19.85 -38.76 -14.85
N ASP A 565 19.87 -38.74 -13.51
CA ASP A 565 20.65 -39.65 -12.67
C ASP A 565 19.81 -40.75 -12.01
N GLY A 566 18.48 -40.68 -12.14
CA GLY A 566 17.55 -41.66 -11.59
C GLY A 566 17.56 -43.01 -12.32
N SER A 567 16.71 -43.92 -11.86
CA SER A 567 16.56 -45.24 -12.48
C SER A 567 15.10 -45.63 -12.64
N VAL A 568 14.77 -46.40 -13.68
CA VAL A 568 13.41 -46.94 -13.91
C VAL A 568 13.48 -48.46 -14.03
N ASP A 569 12.59 -49.17 -13.34
CA ASP A 569 12.50 -50.62 -13.45
C ASP A 569 11.66 -51.05 -14.67
N LYS A 570 11.63 -52.37 -14.93
CA LYS A 570 10.88 -52.96 -16.04
C LYS A 570 9.35 -52.74 -15.99
N ASN A 571 8.82 -52.33 -14.84
CA ASN A 571 7.40 -52.09 -14.60
C ASN A 571 7.07 -50.58 -14.64
N GLY A 572 8.02 -49.71 -14.97
CA GLY A 572 7.82 -48.26 -14.97
C GLY A 572 7.92 -47.61 -13.59
N MET A 573 8.47 -48.29 -12.58
CA MET A 573 8.74 -47.65 -11.29
C MET A 573 10.02 -46.84 -11.39
N PHE A 574 9.90 -45.52 -11.42
CA PHE A 574 11.05 -44.61 -11.33
C PHE A 574 11.49 -44.46 -9.86
N THR A 575 12.80 -44.42 -9.62
CA THR A 575 13.42 -44.15 -8.31
C THR A 575 14.43 -43.03 -8.46
N ALA A 576 14.20 -41.93 -7.73
CA ALA A 576 15.13 -40.82 -7.63
C ALA A 576 16.39 -41.23 -6.87
N THR A 577 17.52 -40.60 -7.18
CA THR A 577 18.75 -40.76 -6.41
C THR A 577 18.65 -40.06 -5.06
N ASN A 578 19.66 -40.24 -4.21
CA ASN A 578 19.81 -39.47 -2.96
C ASN A 578 20.52 -38.11 -3.20
N SER A 579 20.48 -37.56 -4.41
CA SER A 579 21.15 -36.30 -4.74
C SER A 579 20.50 -35.14 -3.98
N SER A 580 21.31 -34.22 -3.45
CA SER A 580 20.83 -32.91 -2.95
C SER A 580 20.72 -31.87 -4.07
N GLU A 581 21.29 -32.13 -5.23
CA GLU A 581 21.18 -31.23 -6.38
C GLU A 581 19.96 -31.64 -7.22
N PRO A 582 19.02 -30.71 -7.50
CA PRO A 582 17.89 -30.94 -8.38
C PRO A 582 18.34 -31.45 -9.76
N GLN A 583 17.57 -32.38 -10.34
CA GLN A 583 17.85 -32.96 -11.64
C GLN A 583 16.58 -33.08 -12.47
N THR A 584 16.70 -32.86 -13.78
CA THR A 584 15.65 -33.21 -14.74
C THR A 584 15.91 -34.61 -15.27
N ASN A 585 14.99 -35.53 -14.97
CA ASN A 585 15.01 -36.90 -15.46
C ASN A 585 14.00 -37.05 -16.59
N VAL A 586 14.43 -37.65 -17.71
CA VAL A 586 13.56 -37.94 -18.86
C VAL A 586 13.46 -39.45 -18.99
N VAL A 587 12.27 -39.99 -18.71
CA VAL A 587 12.00 -41.42 -18.75
C VAL A 587 11.25 -41.76 -20.03
N LEU A 588 11.83 -42.64 -20.85
CA LEU A 588 11.28 -43.09 -22.12
C LEU A 588 10.71 -44.50 -21.98
N TYR A 589 9.47 -44.64 -22.43
CA TYR A 589 8.82 -45.90 -22.75
C TYR A 589 8.93 -46.15 -24.25
N SER A 590 9.48 -47.31 -24.64
CA SER A 590 9.54 -47.76 -26.02
C SER A 590 8.93 -49.15 -26.17
N TYR A 591 8.05 -49.29 -27.14
CA TYR A 591 7.40 -50.53 -27.55
C TYR A 591 7.80 -50.86 -28.98
N MET A 592 8.16 -52.12 -29.24
CA MET A 592 8.41 -52.66 -30.56
C MET A 592 7.54 -53.89 -30.79
N SER A 593 6.71 -53.87 -31.83
CA SER A 593 5.92 -55.05 -32.24
C SER A 593 6.81 -56.11 -32.89
N ASP A 594 6.32 -57.36 -32.92
CA ASP A 594 6.97 -58.46 -33.66
C ASP A 594 7.06 -58.19 -35.18
N THR A 595 6.25 -57.26 -35.68
CA THR A 595 6.23 -56.81 -37.08
C THR A 595 7.13 -55.59 -37.35
N GLY A 596 7.85 -55.11 -36.35
CA GLY A 596 8.80 -53.98 -36.46
C GLY A 596 8.17 -52.59 -36.36
N VAL A 597 6.93 -52.46 -35.88
CA VAL A 597 6.29 -51.16 -35.62
C VAL A 597 6.68 -50.68 -34.23
N GLY A 598 7.31 -49.51 -34.16
CA GLY A 598 7.71 -48.87 -32.91
C GLY A 598 6.70 -47.83 -32.43
N MET A 599 6.45 -47.77 -31.13
CA MET A 599 5.70 -46.70 -30.47
C MET A 599 6.39 -46.31 -29.18
N SER A 600 6.35 -45.03 -28.84
CA SER A 600 6.97 -44.53 -27.61
C SER A 600 6.19 -43.39 -26.97
N GLY A 601 6.50 -43.16 -25.71
CA GLY A 601 5.94 -42.13 -24.84
C GLY A 601 6.97 -41.79 -23.77
N PHE A 602 6.89 -40.62 -23.16
CA PHE A 602 7.86 -40.23 -22.14
C PHE A 602 7.20 -39.49 -20.98
N SER A 603 7.91 -39.46 -19.86
CA SER A 603 7.58 -38.68 -18.67
C SER A 603 8.80 -37.88 -18.25
N ILE A 604 8.57 -36.66 -17.78
CA ILE A 604 9.62 -35.80 -17.25
C ILE A 604 9.45 -35.72 -15.73
N ILE A 605 10.53 -35.94 -15.00
CA ILE A 605 10.54 -35.96 -13.54
C ILE A 605 11.62 -35.00 -13.07
N GLU A 606 11.21 -33.91 -12.45
CA GLU A 606 12.12 -33.03 -11.73
C GLU A 606 12.28 -33.54 -10.29
N THR A 607 13.52 -33.78 -9.86
CA THR A 607 13.82 -34.06 -8.46
C THR A 607 14.10 -32.77 -7.70
N SER A 608 13.61 -32.66 -6.46
CA SER A 608 13.97 -31.58 -5.56
C SER A 608 15.16 -31.95 -4.69
N GLY A 609 15.94 -30.95 -4.30
CA GLY A 609 17.01 -31.12 -3.31
C GLY A 609 16.52 -31.01 -1.85
N TYR A 610 15.26 -30.66 -1.62
CA TYR A 610 14.66 -30.50 -0.29
C TYR A 610 13.44 -31.39 -0.12
N THR A 611 13.17 -31.73 1.14
CA THR A 611 11.91 -32.35 1.56
C THR A 611 10.93 -31.25 1.95
N PRO A 612 9.74 -31.14 1.31
CA PRO A 612 8.72 -30.19 1.73
C PRO A 612 8.41 -30.33 3.21
N GLN A 613 8.31 -29.21 3.93
CA GLN A 613 7.88 -29.22 5.32
C GLN A 613 6.45 -29.77 5.42
N LYS A 614 6.22 -30.65 6.39
CA LYS A 614 4.87 -31.13 6.66
C LYS A 614 4.06 -29.97 7.25
N SER A 615 2.95 -29.63 6.59
CA SER A 615 1.95 -28.73 7.15
C SER A 615 1.17 -29.41 8.29
N TRP A 616 0.20 -28.71 8.86
CA TRP A 616 -0.76 -29.24 9.83
C TRP A 616 -1.84 -30.11 9.15
N ASP A 617 -2.45 -31.02 9.92
CA ASP A 617 -3.48 -31.96 9.46
C ASP A 617 -4.89 -31.37 9.61
N THR A 618 -5.16 -30.65 10.71
CA THR A 618 -6.44 -29.96 10.97
C THR A 618 -6.23 -28.63 11.67
N VAL A 619 -7.15 -27.67 11.50
CA VAL A 619 -7.20 -26.40 12.25
C VAL A 619 -8.57 -26.19 12.90
N VAL A 620 -8.58 -25.68 14.14
CA VAL A 620 -9.78 -25.22 14.85
C VAL A 620 -9.62 -23.73 15.15
N ILE A 621 -10.64 -22.94 14.81
CA ILE A 621 -10.63 -21.48 14.97
C ILE A 621 -11.71 -21.10 15.98
N THR A 622 -11.32 -20.42 17.06
CA THR A 622 -12.25 -19.86 18.07
C THR A 622 -12.13 -18.35 18.08
N VAL A 623 -13.26 -17.64 18.13
CA VAL A 623 -13.29 -16.16 18.21
C VAL A 623 -14.13 -15.72 19.40
N LYS A 624 -13.62 -14.74 20.15
CA LYS A 624 -14.27 -14.16 21.34
C LYS A 624 -14.18 -12.65 21.33
N VAL A 625 -15.17 -11.98 21.91
CA VAL A 625 -15.12 -10.54 22.20
C VAL A 625 -14.37 -10.35 23.51
N ILE A 626 -13.38 -9.46 23.56
CA ILE A 626 -12.57 -9.16 24.75
C ILE A 626 -12.92 -7.77 25.29
N ASP A 627 -12.83 -6.75 24.43
CA ASP A 627 -13.14 -5.35 24.74
C ASP A 627 -14.27 -4.84 23.83
N GLY A 628 -14.98 -3.81 24.26
CA GLY A 628 -16.22 -3.38 23.61
C GLY A 628 -17.41 -4.18 24.12
N LYS A 629 -17.52 -4.37 25.44
CA LYS A 629 -18.63 -5.10 26.08
C LYS A 629 -19.53 -4.18 26.88
N GLY A 630 -20.81 -4.22 26.60
CA GLY A 630 -21.83 -3.68 27.47
C GLY A 630 -21.96 -4.50 28.78
N PRO A 631 -22.61 -3.95 29.82
CA PRO A 631 -22.73 -4.63 31.12
C PRO A 631 -23.43 -6.00 31.10
N ALA A 632 -24.20 -6.30 30.05
CA ALA A 632 -24.94 -7.54 29.89
C ALA A 632 -24.33 -8.49 28.84
N ASP A 633 -23.24 -8.08 28.18
CA ASP A 633 -22.65 -8.83 27.07
C ASP A 633 -21.78 -9.98 27.61
N ASN A 634 -21.89 -11.17 26.99
CA ASN A 634 -21.06 -12.34 27.30
C ASN A 634 -19.75 -12.36 26.47
N GLU A 635 -19.04 -13.49 26.42
CA GLU A 635 -17.77 -13.60 25.68
C GLU A 635 -17.90 -13.61 24.14
N TYR A 636 -19.12 -13.66 23.59
CA TYR A 636 -19.39 -13.63 22.14
C TYR A 636 -20.20 -12.40 21.72
N GLN A 637 -20.52 -11.51 22.66
CA GLN A 637 -21.32 -10.32 22.43
C GLN A 637 -20.48 -9.07 22.68
N GLY A 638 -20.65 -8.07 21.82
CA GLY A 638 -19.99 -6.78 21.94
C GLY A 638 -20.93 -5.64 21.55
N SER A 639 -20.56 -4.43 21.96
CA SER A 639 -21.29 -3.19 21.76
C SER A 639 -20.33 -2.03 21.50
N ALA A 640 -20.64 -1.21 20.49
CA ALA A 640 -19.91 0.02 20.20
C ALA A 640 -20.84 1.09 19.61
N TYR A 641 -20.54 2.37 19.81
CA TYR A 641 -21.26 3.45 19.16
C TYR A 641 -21.13 3.37 17.63
N ALA A 642 -22.25 3.61 16.94
CA ALA A 642 -22.37 3.66 15.49
C ALA A 642 -21.72 4.92 14.87
N ASN A 643 -20.59 5.37 15.41
CA ASN A 643 -19.90 6.60 15.04
C ASN A 643 -18.78 6.38 14.00
N GLY A 644 -18.51 5.12 13.63
CA GLY A 644 -17.46 4.74 12.70
C GLY A 644 -16.04 4.75 13.28
N TRP A 645 -15.87 4.98 14.59
CA TRP A 645 -14.56 5.10 15.21
C TRP A 645 -14.38 4.20 16.42
N GLN A 646 -15.42 3.96 17.21
CA GLN A 646 -15.28 3.07 18.35
C GLN A 646 -15.17 1.61 17.91
N GLN A 647 -14.10 0.95 18.33
CA GLN A 647 -13.82 -0.45 18.00
C GLN A 647 -14.34 -1.42 19.07
N VAL A 648 -14.60 -2.66 18.64
CA VAL A 648 -14.79 -3.84 19.48
C VAL A 648 -13.61 -4.78 19.22
N ARG A 649 -12.88 -5.18 20.26
CA ARG A 649 -11.74 -6.09 20.13
C ARG A 649 -12.22 -7.53 20.19
N LEU A 650 -12.01 -8.24 19.09
CA LEU A 650 -12.12 -9.68 18.98
C LEU A 650 -10.74 -10.30 19.17
N GLN A 651 -10.68 -11.43 19.87
CA GLN A 651 -9.50 -12.26 19.93
C GLN A 651 -9.80 -13.61 19.32
N THR A 652 -8.93 -14.01 18.39
CA THR A 652 -9.04 -15.25 17.62
C THR A 652 -7.92 -16.20 18.04
N PHE A 653 -8.28 -17.45 18.33
CA PHE A 653 -7.35 -18.52 18.68
C PHE A 653 -7.35 -19.57 17.58
N LEU A 654 -6.16 -19.95 17.12
CA LEU A 654 -5.96 -21.00 16.12
C LEU A 654 -5.24 -22.18 16.76
N VAL A 655 -5.84 -23.37 16.67
CA VAL A 655 -5.29 -24.61 17.19
C VAL A 655 -5.12 -25.60 16.04
N THR A 656 -3.90 -26.07 15.80
CA THR A 656 -3.57 -27.05 14.77
C THR A 656 -3.15 -28.40 15.35
N THR A 657 -3.34 -29.46 14.56
CA THR A 657 -2.76 -30.79 14.86
C THR A 657 -1.71 -31.16 13.82
N GLY A 658 -0.67 -31.89 14.21
CA GLY A 658 0.29 -32.49 13.28
C GLY A 658 1.28 -31.55 12.58
N GLY A 659 1.23 -30.24 12.85
CA GLY A 659 2.13 -29.22 12.30
C GLY A 659 1.84 -27.81 12.84
N GLU A 660 2.67 -26.83 12.45
CA GLU A 660 2.54 -25.41 12.82
C GLU A 660 1.97 -24.58 11.66
N LEU A 661 1.42 -23.40 11.98
CA LEU A 661 0.94 -22.43 10.99
C LEU A 661 2.11 -21.60 10.45
N SER A 662 2.06 -21.25 9.17
CA SER A 662 2.95 -20.23 8.62
C SER A 662 2.48 -18.82 8.97
N SER A 663 3.36 -17.82 8.90
CA SER A 663 2.96 -16.45 9.19
C SER A 663 2.02 -15.87 8.12
N GLU A 664 2.15 -16.28 6.85
CA GLU A 664 1.26 -15.85 5.76
C GLU A 664 -0.16 -16.39 5.93
N GLU A 665 -0.27 -17.60 6.46
CA GLU A 665 -1.52 -18.20 6.90
C GLU A 665 -2.19 -17.36 8.00
N ILE A 666 -1.47 -17.01 9.07
CA ILE A 666 -1.99 -16.14 10.15
C ILE A 666 -2.36 -14.74 9.59
N ASP A 667 -1.52 -14.19 8.72
CA ASP A 667 -1.75 -12.90 8.06
C ASP A 667 -3.00 -12.90 7.16
N SER A 668 -3.54 -14.07 6.77
CA SER A 668 -4.75 -14.20 5.96
C SER A 668 -6.07 -14.09 6.74
N LEU A 669 -6.01 -13.98 8.07
CA LEU A 669 -7.20 -13.86 8.92
C LEU A 669 -8.05 -12.64 8.55
N GLU A 670 -9.34 -12.87 8.34
CA GLU A 670 -10.32 -11.88 7.96
C GLU A 670 -11.62 -12.03 8.74
N VAL A 671 -12.27 -10.90 9.06
CA VAL A 671 -13.62 -10.87 9.62
C VAL A 671 -14.62 -11.00 8.46
N MET A 672 -15.55 -11.93 8.60
CA MET A 672 -16.59 -12.22 7.62
C MET A 672 -17.95 -11.82 8.17
N ASP A 673 -18.76 -11.20 7.32
CA ASP A 673 -20.17 -10.95 7.58
C ASP A 673 -20.97 -12.25 7.42
N PHE A 674 -21.78 -12.62 8.41
CA PHE A 674 -22.49 -13.91 8.40
C PHE A 674 -23.60 -13.95 7.34
N GLU A 675 -24.34 -12.86 7.17
CA GLU A 675 -25.52 -12.79 6.30
C GLU A 675 -25.16 -12.75 4.82
N SER A 676 -24.18 -11.92 4.43
CA SER A 676 -23.72 -11.81 3.04
C SER A 676 -22.64 -12.85 2.68
N ASN A 677 -22.02 -13.47 3.69
CA ASN A 677 -20.87 -14.36 3.53
C ASN A 677 -19.71 -13.69 2.75
N GLN A 678 -19.55 -12.37 2.92
CA GLN A 678 -18.48 -11.57 2.32
C GLN A 678 -17.50 -11.10 3.39
N PRO A 679 -16.21 -10.91 3.03
CA PRO A 679 -15.26 -10.27 3.92
C PRO A 679 -15.69 -8.84 4.23
N VAL A 680 -15.59 -8.46 5.50
CA VAL A 680 -15.77 -7.10 5.96
C VAL A 680 -14.58 -6.25 5.49
N GLN A 681 -14.80 -4.97 5.18
CA GLN A 681 -13.71 -4.11 4.69
C GLN A 681 -12.59 -3.99 5.74
N ASN A 682 -11.35 -4.31 5.38
CA ASN A 682 -10.21 -4.07 6.26
C ASN A 682 -9.69 -2.62 6.10
N THR A 683 -9.45 -1.93 7.22
CA THR A 683 -9.08 -0.52 7.29
C THR A 683 -7.69 -0.27 7.90
N ASP A 684 -6.80 -1.27 7.90
CA ASP A 684 -5.39 -1.09 8.30
C ASP A 684 -4.61 -0.16 7.33
N GLN A 685 -5.22 0.19 6.20
CA GLN A 685 -4.71 1.11 5.23
C GLN A 685 -4.58 2.53 5.80
N PHE A 686 -3.45 3.20 5.55
CA PHE A 686 -3.16 4.58 5.97
C PHE A 686 -3.29 4.86 7.47
N ASN A 687 -3.32 3.81 8.30
CA ASN A 687 -3.63 3.89 9.73
C ASN A 687 -5.02 4.51 10.02
N GLU A 688 -5.95 4.42 9.06
CA GLU A 688 -7.34 4.86 9.18
C GLU A 688 -8.19 3.72 9.76
N TYR A 689 -7.96 3.36 11.02
CA TYR A 689 -8.61 2.23 11.71
C TYR A 689 -10.11 2.45 12.04
N GLY A 690 -10.86 3.15 11.19
CA GLY A 690 -12.28 3.50 11.33
C GLY A 690 -13.00 3.58 9.97
N ILE A 691 -14.21 4.13 9.98
CA ILE A 691 -15.08 4.30 8.80
C ILE A 691 -15.37 5.80 8.64
N PRO A 692 -14.84 6.47 7.61
CA PRO A 692 -15.17 7.87 7.31
C PRO A 692 -16.63 8.02 6.84
N TYR A 693 -17.14 9.26 6.80
CA TYR A 693 -18.46 9.57 6.22
C TYR A 693 -18.44 9.29 4.71
N GLY A 694 -19.61 9.10 4.10
CA GLY A 694 -19.72 8.80 2.67
C GLY A 694 -19.09 7.46 2.21
N SER A 695 -18.60 6.62 3.13
CA SER A 695 -18.11 5.27 2.81
C SER A 695 -19.23 4.40 2.24
N GLU A 696 -18.91 3.55 1.27
CA GLU A 696 -19.86 2.61 0.65
C GLU A 696 -20.18 1.39 1.55
N TYR A 697 -19.46 1.25 2.66
CA TYR A 697 -19.60 0.18 3.64
C TYR A 697 -19.93 0.74 5.02
N ASP A 698 -20.73 -0.01 5.77
CA ASP A 698 -21.24 0.36 7.08
C ASP A 698 -20.53 -0.37 8.23
N TRP A 699 -19.77 -1.42 7.94
CA TRP A 699 -18.92 -2.13 8.91
C TRP A 699 -17.55 -2.39 8.31
N ALA A 700 -16.55 -2.34 9.18
CA ALA A 700 -15.15 -2.53 8.83
C ALA A 700 -14.39 -3.23 9.95
N PHE A 701 -13.21 -3.76 9.67
CA PHE A 701 -12.30 -4.29 10.68
C PHE A 701 -10.85 -3.84 10.46
N ALA A 702 -10.05 -3.89 11.51
CA ALA A 702 -8.62 -3.61 11.49
C ALA A 702 -7.87 -4.67 12.31
N LYS A 703 -6.59 -4.92 12.02
CA LYS A 703 -5.71 -5.72 12.88
C LYS A 703 -5.04 -4.89 13.97
N GLN A 704 -5.20 -3.56 13.92
CA GLN A 704 -4.64 -2.65 14.91
C GLN A 704 -5.73 -1.82 15.58
N SER A 705 -5.52 -1.58 16.89
CA SER A 705 -6.37 -0.69 17.66
C SER A 705 -6.13 0.76 17.24
N ASN A 706 -7.22 1.51 17.16
CA ASN A 706 -7.15 2.96 17.07
C ASN A 706 -7.02 3.59 18.46
N SER A 707 -6.97 4.92 18.50
CA SER A 707 -6.75 5.65 19.76
C SER A 707 -8.05 5.93 20.54
N PHE A 708 -9.22 5.51 20.06
CA PHE A 708 -10.50 5.73 20.74
C PHE A 708 -10.76 4.64 21.78
N THR A 709 -11.38 5.03 22.89
CA THR A 709 -11.64 4.12 24.00
C THR A 709 -12.79 3.17 23.66
N MET A 710 -12.61 1.88 23.92
CA MET A 710 -13.65 0.86 23.74
C MET A 710 -14.58 0.80 24.96
N ILE A 711 -15.83 0.39 24.77
CA ILE A 711 -16.78 0.21 25.88
C ILE A 711 -16.32 -0.95 26.77
N GLY A 712 -16.32 -0.76 28.09
CA GLY A 712 -15.99 -1.83 29.04
C GLY A 712 -14.56 -2.35 28.92
N ALA A 713 -13.65 -1.53 28.36
CA ALA A 713 -12.24 -1.89 28.17
C ALA A 713 -11.65 -2.46 29.45
N SER A 714 -11.12 -3.69 29.36
CA SER A 714 -10.61 -4.46 30.48
C SER A 714 -9.20 -4.93 30.16
N ASN A 715 -8.30 -4.90 31.15
CA ASN A 715 -6.93 -5.46 30.99
C ASN A 715 -6.91 -7.00 31.05
N VAL A 716 -7.99 -7.67 30.67
CA VAL A 716 -8.12 -9.13 30.80
C VAL A 716 -7.47 -9.79 29.60
N VAL A 717 -6.44 -10.58 29.87
CA VAL A 717 -5.83 -11.47 28.88
C VAL A 717 -6.61 -12.78 28.92
N SER A 718 -7.38 -13.08 27.87
CA SER A 718 -7.90 -14.43 27.64
C SER A 718 -6.81 -15.29 27.03
N ASN A 719 -6.54 -16.44 27.62
CA ASN A 719 -5.64 -17.43 27.07
C ASN A 719 -6.41 -18.74 26.87
N GLU A 720 -6.46 -19.23 25.64
CA GLU A 720 -6.86 -20.61 25.36
C GLU A 720 -5.62 -21.51 25.48
N LEU A 721 -5.74 -22.58 26.28
CA LEU A 721 -4.68 -23.59 26.37
C LEU A 721 -4.49 -24.23 24.99
N PHE A 722 -3.24 -24.42 24.57
CA PHE A 722 -2.84 -25.05 23.30
C PHE A 722 -3.08 -24.24 22.02
N ALA A 723 -3.39 -22.93 22.09
CA ALA A 723 -3.40 -22.07 20.91
C ALA A 723 -2.00 -22.01 20.27
N ASN A 724 -1.92 -22.34 18.98
CA ASN A 724 -0.71 -22.17 18.16
C ASN A 724 -0.50 -20.70 17.78
N ALA A 725 -1.59 -19.96 17.58
CA ALA A 725 -1.57 -18.53 17.32
C ALA A 725 -2.79 -17.84 17.97
N THR A 726 -2.59 -16.59 18.42
CA THR A 726 -3.62 -15.73 19.00
C THR A 726 -3.54 -14.37 18.34
N GLU A 727 -4.61 -13.93 17.69
CA GLU A 727 -4.64 -12.68 16.92
C GLU A 727 -5.80 -11.79 17.37
N ASP A 728 -5.52 -10.49 17.48
CA ASP A 728 -6.54 -9.48 17.76
C ASP A 728 -7.09 -8.89 16.45
N LEU A 729 -8.41 -8.78 16.36
CA LEU A 729 -9.13 -8.14 15.26
C LEU A 729 -10.08 -7.10 15.86
N TYR A 730 -10.16 -5.92 15.28
CA TYR A 730 -10.93 -4.79 15.80
C TYR A 730 -12.06 -4.44 14.83
N VAL A 731 -13.31 -4.64 15.22
CA VAL A 731 -14.48 -4.36 14.37
C VAL A 731 -15.09 -3.01 14.72
N VAL A 732 -15.50 -2.25 13.71
CA VAL A 732 -16.09 -0.91 13.84
C VAL A 732 -17.32 -0.79 12.94
N GLY A 733 -18.31 0.03 13.33
CA GLY A 733 -19.56 0.21 12.60
C GLY A 733 -20.01 1.67 12.49
N ARG A 734 -20.58 2.01 11.33
CA ARG A 734 -21.30 3.25 11.00
C ARG A 734 -22.56 2.92 10.16
N PRO A 735 -23.52 2.14 10.68
CA PRO A 735 -24.78 1.88 9.96
C PRO A 735 -25.55 3.18 9.69
N LEU A 736 -25.91 3.38 8.42
CA LEU A 736 -26.58 4.60 7.94
C LEU A 736 -28.09 4.63 8.26
N THR A 737 -28.72 3.48 8.49
CA THR A 737 -30.17 3.40 8.75
C THR A 737 -30.53 3.87 10.15
N ALA A 738 -31.24 4.99 10.25
CA ALA A 738 -31.65 5.58 11.53
C ALA A 738 -32.65 4.70 12.32
N GLY A 739 -32.40 4.56 13.63
CA GLY A 739 -33.42 4.14 14.60
C GLY A 739 -33.52 2.63 14.89
N GLN A 740 -32.80 1.76 14.18
CA GLN A 740 -32.68 0.36 14.55
C GLN A 740 -31.32 0.09 15.17
N ILE A 741 -31.31 -0.43 16.40
CA ILE A 741 -30.17 -1.15 16.94
C ILE A 741 -29.90 -2.29 15.95
N GLN A 742 -28.81 -2.19 15.20
CA GLN A 742 -28.36 -3.26 14.34
C GLN A 742 -27.37 -4.10 15.15
N THR A 743 -27.80 -5.27 15.56
CA THR A 743 -26.85 -6.33 15.91
C THR A 743 -26.45 -7.00 14.61
N ARG A 744 -25.15 -7.01 14.32
CA ARG A 744 -24.58 -7.68 13.16
C ARG A 744 -23.76 -8.89 13.60
N THR A 745 -23.85 -9.98 12.84
CA THR A 745 -23.21 -11.25 13.18
C THR A 745 -21.98 -11.46 12.32
N PHE A 746 -20.87 -11.80 12.97
CA PHE A 746 -19.60 -12.02 12.30
C PHE A 746 -19.01 -13.39 12.66
N PHE A 747 -18.16 -13.89 11.77
CA PHE A 747 -17.29 -15.04 12.01
C PHE A 747 -15.91 -14.75 11.39
N VAL A 748 -14.93 -15.60 11.64
CA VAL A 748 -13.56 -15.38 11.12
C VAL A 748 -13.24 -16.43 10.06
N ARG A 749 -12.58 -16.00 8.99
CA ARG A 749 -12.02 -16.87 7.93
C ARG A 749 -10.51 -16.75 7.89
N PHE A 750 -9.88 -17.86 7.60
CA PHE A 750 -8.45 -18.03 7.40
C PHE A 750 -8.23 -18.78 6.08
N ILE A 751 -7.12 -18.52 5.36
CA ILE A 751 -6.76 -19.20 4.11
C ILE A 751 -5.45 -19.97 4.32
N ASP A 752 -5.47 -21.28 4.01
CA ASP A 752 -4.28 -22.12 4.16
C ASP A 752 -3.25 -21.95 3.02
N SER A 753 -2.11 -22.63 3.16
CA SER A 753 -1.03 -22.72 2.18
C SER A 753 -1.46 -23.24 0.79
N ASN A 754 -2.59 -23.92 0.66
CA ASN A 754 -3.15 -24.38 -0.63
C ASN A 754 -4.23 -23.43 -1.17
N GLY A 755 -4.56 -22.36 -0.46
CA GLY A 755 -5.63 -21.43 -0.83
C GLY A 755 -7.03 -21.90 -0.40
N THR A 756 -7.12 -22.90 0.49
CA THR A 756 -8.40 -23.40 1.00
C THR A 756 -8.87 -22.54 2.18
N PRO A 757 -10.12 -22.07 2.18
CA PRO A 757 -10.67 -21.31 3.30
C PRO A 757 -11.09 -22.24 4.46
N HIS A 758 -10.74 -21.83 5.68
CA HIS A 758 -11.20 -22.42 6.95
C HIS A 758 -11.92 -21.35 7.75
N THR A 759 -12.96 -21.72 8.51
CA THR A 759 -13.79 -20.75 9.24
C THR A 759 -13.96 -21.14 10.69
N SER A 760 -14.32 -20.18 11.54
CA SER A 760 -14.68 -20.44 12.94
C SER A 760 -16.03 -21.13 13.12
N LEU A 761 -16.84 -21.26 12.06
CA LEU A 761 -18.19 -21.82 12.14
C LEU A 761 -18.14 -23.32 12.44
N ILE A 762 -18.99 -23.77 13.37
CA ILE A 762 -19.12 -25.18 13.71
C ILE A 762 -20.37 -25.76 13.04
N ALA A 763 -20.19 -26.86 12.30
CA ALA A 763 -21.30 -27.59 11.71
C ALA A 763 -22.32 -28.02 12.79
N ASP A 764 -23.61 -27.94 12.47
CA ASP A 764 -24.72 -28.37 13.33
C ASP A 764 -24.91 -27.57 14.64
N ASN A 765 -24.23 -26.43 14.82
CA ASN A 765 -24.51 -25.47 15.90
C ASN A 765 -24.75 -24.07 15.34
N ALA A 766 -25.99 -23.57 15.50
CA ALA A 766 -26.42 -22.32 14.91
C ALA A 766 -25.69 -21.08 15.48
N ASP A 767 -25.14 -21.13 16.69
CA ASP A 767 -24.53 -19.96 17.34
C ASP A 767 -23.02 -20.10 17.57
N ALA A 768 -22.48 -21.31 17.49
CA ALA A 768 -21.05 -21.53 17.75
C ALA A 768 -20.16 -20.98 16.65
N GLY A 769 -19.03 -20.39 17.05
CA GLY A 769 -18.06 -19.82 16.13
C GLY A 769 -18.39 -18.41 15.63
N LYS A 770 -19.40 -17.77 16.23
CA LYS A 770 -19.91 -16.45 15.83
C LYS A 770 -19.72 -15.42 16.94
N VAL A 771 -19.61 -14.16 16.55
CA VAL A 771 -19.71 -13.01 17.46
C VAL A 771 -20.82 -12.07 17.02
N PHE A 772 -21.45 -11.40 17.98
CA PHE A 772 -22.61 -10.54 17.76
C PHE A 772 -22.26 -9.12 18.24
N ILE A 773 -22.20 -8.17 17.31
CA ILE A 773 -21.82 -6.80 17.64
C ILE A 773 -23.02 -5.88 17.48
N LYS A 774 -23.37 -5.20 18.57
CA LYS A 774 -24.48 -4.27 18.66
C LYS A 774 -24.00 -2.85 18.39
N ALA A 775 -24.50 -2.25 17.31
CA ALA A 775 -24.32 -0.83 17.04
C ALA A 775 -25.23 0.02 17.94
N LEU A 776 -24.62 0.76 18.87
CA LEU A 776 -25.32 1.67 19.78
C LEU A 776 -25.58 3.01 19.09
N PRO A 777 -26.72 3.67 19.38
CA PRO A 777 -27.00 4.99 18.83
C PRO A 777 -25.97 6.02 19.33
N ILE A 778 -25.52 6.90 18.43
CA ILE A 778 -24.70 8.07 18.78
C ILE A 778 -25.49 8.93 19.79
N PRO A 779 -24.88 9.37 20.92
CA PRO A 779 -25.54 10.22 21.90
C PRO A 779 -26.15 11.48 21.27
N GLN A 780 -27.40 11.79 21.63
CA GLN A 780 -28.03 13.06 21.26
C GLN A 780 -27.58 14.12 22.26
N LEU A 781 -26.74 15.05 21.81
CA LEU A 781 -26.08 16.04 22.66
C LEU A 781 -26.77 17.40 22.50
N ASN A 782 -27.00 18.05 23.64
CA ASN A 782 -27.68 19.35 23.73
C ASN A 782 -26.87 20.31 24.59
N ARG A 783 -27.37 21.54 24.78
CA ARG A 783 -26.69 22.58 25.56
C ARG A 783 -26.34 22.12 26.99
N GLU A 784 -27.21 21.35 27.63
CA GLU A 784 -27.06 20.87 29.01
C GLU A 784 -25.98 19.79 29.13
N SER A 785 -25.54 19.22 28.02
CA SER A 785 -24.43 18.25 27.97
C SER A 785 -23.07 18.90 28.23
N TYR A 786 -22.99 20.23 28.30
CA TYR A 786 -21.74 20.98 28.44
C TYR A 786 -21.74 21.93 29.61
N SER A 787 -20.64 21.94 30.37
CA SER A 787 -20.33 23.07 31.25
C SER A 787 -19.77 24.23 30.43
N PHE A 788 -20.13 25.45 30.83
CA PHE A 788 -19.65 26.68 30.21
C PHE A 788 -19.45 27.70 31.32
N THR A 789 -18.24 27.73 31.87
CA THR A 789 -17.93 28.45 33.11
C THR A 789 -17.08 29.67 32.81
N LYS A 790 -17.55 30.84 33.22
CA LYS A 790 -16.83 32.12 33.11
C LYS A 790 -15.95 32.38 34.32
N THR A 791 -14.72 32.84 34.10
CA THR A 791 -13.79 33.26 35.15
C THR A 791 -13.05 34.52 34.70
N ARG A 792 -13.05 35.56 35.55
CA ARG A 792 -12.29 36.79 35.28
C ARG A 792 -10.81 36.56 35.60
N VAL A 793 -9.95 36.74 34.60
CA VAL A 793 -8.50 36.54 34.71
C VAL A 793 -7.77 37.87 34.87
N LEU A 794 -8.23 38.91 34.17
CA LEU A 794 -7.58 40.22 34.20
C LEU A 794 -8.61 41.35 34.28
N THR A 795 -8.32 42.32 35.14
CA THR A 795 -9.03 43.60 35.26
C THR A 795 -8.04 44.76 35.18
N GLU A 796 -8.48 45.89 34.65
CA GLU A 796 -7.70 47.11 34.55
C GLU A 796 -7.17 47.55 35.93
N GLY A 797 -5.84 47.66 36.07
CA GLY A 797 -5.19 48.09 37.32
C GLY A 797 -4.55 46.99 38.21
N ASP A 798 -4.29 45.79 37.69
CA ASP A 798 -3.47 44.73 38.33
C ASP A 798 -3.95 44.25 39.72
N ILE A 799 -5.25 44.08 39.91
CA ILE A 799 -5.73 43.23 41.01
C ILE A 799 -5.77 41.81 40.48
N VAL A 800 -4.76 41.01 40.80
CA VAL A 800 -4.83 39.54 40.70
C VAL A 800 -6.05 39.11 41.50
N LEU A 801 -7.12 38.73 40.81
CA LEU A 801 -8.32 38.22 41.46
C LEU A 801 -7.99 36.82 42.00
N ASP A 802 -8.27 36.60 43.29
CA ASP A 802 -8.19 35.28 43.90
C ASP A 802 -8.96 34.26 43.01
N PRO A 803 -8.33 33.17 42.55
CA PRO A 803 -8.97 32.14 41.75
C PRO A 803 -10.22 31.52 42.39
N GLN A 804 -10.39 31.66 43.71
CA GLN A 804 -11.57 31.19 44.46
C GLN A 804 -12.70 32.23 44.56
N ARG A 805 -12.52 33.45 44.04
CA ARG A 805 -13.53 34.50 44.13
C ARG A 805 -14.71 34.21 43.19
N PRO A 806 -15.97 34.26 43.67
CA PRO A 806 -17.16 34.08 42.84
C PRO A 806 -17.23 35.12 41.70
N ALA A 807 -17.64 34.70 40.50
CA ALA A 807 -17.68 35.54 39.30
C ALA A 807 -18.61 36.77 39.42
N ASP A 808 -19.60 36.67 40.31
CA ASP A 808 -20.62 37.66 40.67
C ASP A 808 -20.10 38.78 41.60
N GLU A 809 -18.89 38.66 42.16
CA GLU A 809 -18.25 39.70 42.97
C GLU A 809 -17.18 40.53 42.24
N ALA A 810 -16.95 40.26 40.94
CA ALA A 810 -16.03 41.07 40.13
C ALA A 810 -16.61 42.48 39.91
N PRO A 811 -15.79 43.55 39.98
CA PRO A 811 -16.28 44.93 39.81
C PRO A 811 -17.04 45.09 38.48
N SER A 812 -18.14 45.87 38.52
CA SER A 812 -19.02 46.12 37.37
C SER A 812 -18.21 46.48 36.12
N TYR A 813 -18.69 46.03 34.96
CA TYR A 813 -18.15 46.37 33.65
C TYR A 813 -18.06 47.89 33.42
N ASP A 814 -18.86 48.67 34.15
CA ASP A 814 -18.90 50.14 34.13
C ASP A 814 -17.60 50.81 34.61
N TYR A 815 -16.75 50.08 35.36
CA TYR A 815 -15.52 50.63 35.96
C TYR A 815 -14.23 50.00 35.40
N ASN A 816 -14.33 49.02 34.49
CA ASN A 816 -13.17 48.33 33.89
C ASN A 816 -13.36 48.20 32.39
N TYR A 817 -12.66 49.05 31.63
CA TYR A 817 -12.75 49.08 30.17
C TYR A 817 -11.92 47.97 29.53
N ARG A 818 -10.85 47.54 30.23
CA ARG A 818 -9.96 46.45 29.79
C ARG A 818 -10.05 45.26 30.72
N THR A 819 -10.55 44.13 30.20
CA THR A 819 -10.65 42.87 30.96
C THR A 819 -10.35 41.66 30.09
N ILE A 820 -9.97 40.56 30.74
CA ILE A 820 -9.90 39.24 30.11
C ILE A 820 -10.75 38.28 30.95
N ASP A 821 -11.75 37.70 30.32
CA ASP A 821 -12.56 36.63 30.89
C ASP A 821 -12.23 35.33 30.15
N TYR A 822 -12.05 34.24 30.89
CA TYR A 822 -11.89 32.90 30.34
C TYR A 822 -13.20 32.12 30.49
N TYR A 823 -13.62 31.48 29.40
CA TYR A 823 -14.74 30.57 29.36
C TYR A 823 -14.22 29.16 29.13
N THR A 824 -14.34 28.30 30.14
CA THR A 824 -13.97 26.89 30.03
C THR A 824 -15.19 26.08 29.61
N VAL A 825 -15.07 25.37 28.49
CA VAL A 825 -16.07 24.44 27.95
C VAL A 825 -15.60 23.02 28.24
N ALA A 826 -16.46 22.23 28.90
CA ALA A 826 -16.21 20.81 29.10
C ALA A 826 -17.45 19.98 28.79
N TYR A 827 -17.26 18.82 28.16
CA TYR A 827 -18.30 17.81 28.03
C TYR A 827 -18.50 17.11 29.38
N THR A 828 -19.73 17.07 29.90
CA THR A 828 -20.00 16.49 31.23
C THR A 828 -19.95 14.96 31.23
N GLY A 829 -20.13 14.33 30.06
CA GLY A 829 -20.09 12.88 29.88
C GLY A 829 -18.71 12.29 29.54
N GLY A 830 -17.66 13.11 29.45
CA GLY A 830 -16.32 12.64 29.06
C GLY A 830 -15.33 13.76 28.74
N GLN A 831 -14.37 13.47 27.86
CA GLN A 831 -13.36 14.43 27.42
C GLN A 831 -13.42 14.60 25.91
N PHE A 832 -13.27 15.83 25.43
CA PHE A 832 -12.97 16.05 24.02
C PHE A 832 -11.56 15.56 23.71
N LYS A 833 -11.38 14.99 22.54
CA LYS A 833 -10.12 14.44 22.07
C LYS A 833 -9.52 15.26 20.94
N PHE A 834 -10.35 15.68 19.99
CA PHE A 834 -9.98 16.54 18.87
C PHE A 834 -10.85 17.78 18.83
N ALA A 835 -10.30 18.89 18.33
CA ALA A 835 -10.98 20.17 18.17
C ALA A 835 -10.60 20.80 16.83
N ASN A 836 -11.60 21.19 16.04
CA ASN A 836 -11.47 21.87 14.76
C ASN A 836 -12.47 23.04 14.67
N PHE A 837 -12.24 23.98 13.77
CA PHE A 837 -13.26 24.95 13.36
C PHE A 837 -14.05 24.41 12.16
N GLU A 838 -15.35 24.70 12.14
CA GLU A 838 -16.27 24.22 11.12
C GLU A 838 -17.09 25.38 10.51
N ARG A 839 -17.71 25.13 9.35
CA ARG A 839 -18.72 26.03 8.77
C ARG A 839 -20.12 25.45 8.98
N THR A 840 -21.01 26.21 9.60
CA THR A 840 -22.46 25.92 9.57
C THR A 840 -23.10 26.37 8.25
N ASP A 841 -22.51 27.35 7.56
CA ASP A 841 -22.94 27.81 6.23
C ASP A 841 -22.12 27.11 5.12
N PRO A 842 -22.72 26.21 4.32
CA PRO A 842 -22.03 25.44 3.29
C PRO A 842 -21.55 26.30 2.11
N THR A 843 -21.94 27.58 2.03
CA THR A 843 -21.48 28.51 0.99
C THR A 843 -20.16 29.21 1.33
N LEU A 844 -19.74 29.19 2.60
CA LEU A 844 -18.49 29.79 3.05
C LEU A 844 -17.28 28.97 2.62
N ASN A 845 -16.26 29.62 2.04
CA ASN A 845 -14.97 28.96 1.82
C ASN A 845 -14.23 28.81 3.15
N ARG A 846 -13.30 27.85 3.20
CA ARG A 846 -12.58 27.51 4.43
C ARG A 846 -11.75 28.65 5.02
N LYS A 847 -11.14 29.50 4.18
CA LYS A 847 -10.43 30.72 4.62
C LYS A 847 -11.36 31.77 5.27
N ASP A 848 -12.65 31.68 4.98
CA ASP A 848 -13.68 32.61 5.45
C ASP A 848 -14.32 32.09 6.75
N ILE A 849 -13.94 30.90 7.24
CA ILE A 849 -14.29 30.42 8.57
C ILE A 849 -13.59 31.33 9.58
N ASN A 850 -14.38 31.88 10.50
CA ASN A 850 -13.87 32.73 11.56
C ASN A 850 -13.40 31.88 12.74
N GLN A 851 -12.19 32.15 13.21
CA GLN A 851 -11.60 31.50 14.39
C GLN A 851 -11.79 32.32 15.67
N SER A 852 -12.21 33.57 15.49
CA SER A 852 -12.57 34.53 16.52
C SER A 852 -13.94 35.12 16.21
N THR A 853 -14.62 35.61 17.23
CA THR A 853 -15.81 36.46 17.05
C THR A 853 -15.57 37.82 17.71
N ILE A 854 -16.20 38.86 17.18
CA ILE A 854 -16.02 40.25 17.62
C ILE A 854 -17.35 40.95 17.85
N GLN A 855 -17.36 41.94 18.74
CA GLN A 855 -18.54 42.77 18.98
C GLN A 855 -18.11 44.16 19.49
N TRP A 856 -18.57 45.21 18.80
CA TRP A 856 -18.56 46.57 19.33
C TRP A 856 -19.75 46.80 20.26
N GLU A 857 -19.60 47.72 21.21
CA GLU A 857 -20.64 48.08 22.16
C GLU A 857 -21.85 48.73 21.48
N SER A 858 -21.60 49.56 20.48
CA SER A 858 -22.64 50.20 19.69
C SER A 858 -22.26 50.35 18.21
N ASP A 859 -23.19 50.88 17.40
CA ASP A 859 -23.02 51.10 15.96
C ASP A 859 -22.65 52.54 15.58
N VAL A 860 -22.12 53.33 16.51
CA VAL A 860 -21.70 54.71 16.22
C VAL A 860 -20.30 54.75 15.60
N LEU A 861 -20.04 55.73 14.73
CA LEU A 861 -18.77 55.83 14.00
C LEU A 861 -17.58 56.10 14.93
N GLU A 862 -17.83 56.80 16.04
CA GLU A 862 -16.84 57.12 17.06
C GLU A 862 -16.63 55.99 18.08
N GLU A 863 -17.27 54.84 17.91
CA GLU A 863 -17.16 53.71 18.85
C GLU A 863 -15.74 53.13 18.86
N THR A 864 -15.23 52.89 20.06
CA THR A 864 -13.92 52.26 20.29
C THR A 864 -13.99 51.07 21.26
N MET A 865 -15.13 50.92 21.93
CA MET A 865 -15.41 49.87 22.88
C MET A 865 -15.64 48.54 22.16
N PHE A 866 -14.66 47.65 22.22
CA PHE A 866 -14.54 46.48 21.37
C PHE A 866 -14.19 45.19 22.13
N SER A 867 -14.92 44.10 21.83
CA SER A 867 -14.63 42.78 22.37
C SER A 867 -14.25 41.80 21.27
N TYR A 868 -13.33 40.89 21.57
CA TYR A 868 -12.93 39.81 20.66
C TYR A 868 -12.60 38.54 21.42
N THR A 869 -12.68 37.40 20.72
CA THR A 869 -12.37 36.10 21.31
C THR A 869 -11.08 35.47 20.77
N GLY A 870 -10.40 34.73 21.64
CA GLY A 870 -9.36 33.77 21.28
C GLY A 870 -9.72 32.37 21.79
N SER A 871 -8.98 31.34 21.39
CA SER A 871 -9.23 29.99 21.87
C SER A 871 -7.97 29.15 22.03
N ALA A 872 -8.02 28.19 22.96
CA ALA A 872 -6.97 27.20 23.18
C ALA A 872 -7.61 25.87 23.59
N PHE A 873 -7.18 24.77 22.98
CA PHE A 873 -7.66 23.42 23.30
C PHE A 873 -6.55 22.61 23.95
N PHE A 874 -6.85 21.93 25.07
CA PHE A 874 -5.93 20.97 25.67
C PHE A 874 -6.36 19.55 25.30
N PRO A 875 -5.66 18.86 24.38
CA PRO A 875 -5.97 17.47 24.06
C PRO A 875 -5.70 16.52 25.25
N PRO A 876 -6.40 15.38 25.37
CA PRO A 876 -6.15 14.37 26.40
C PRO A 876 -4.74 13.77 26.37
N ILE A 877 -4.15 13.70 25.17
CA ILE A 877 -2.78 13.22 24.93
C ILE A 877 -2.00 14.38 24.32
N GLY A 878 -1.00 14.88 25.04
CA GLY A 878 -0.17 16.01 24.60
C GLY A 878 0.15 16.96 25.75
N ASN A 879 0.70 18.12 25.40
CA ASN A 879 1.01 19.18 26.37
C ASN A 879 -0.14 20.18 26.45
N ALA A 880 -0.27 20.82 27.62
CA ALA A 880 -1.19 21.94 27.79
C ALA A 880 -0.88 23.05 26.77
N PRO A 881 -1.91 23.74 26.25
CA PRO A 881 -1.71 24.80 25.28
C PRO A 881 -0.95 25.96 25.92
N LYS A 882 0.13 26.40 25.28
CA LYS A 882 0.95 27.51 25.77
C LYS A 882 0.41 28.88 25.36
N TYR A 883 -0.17 28.98 24.16
CA TYR A 883 -0.61 30.24 23.55
C TYR A 883 -2.10 30.20 23.18
N LEU A 884 -2.74 31.36 23.18
CA LEU A 884 -4.09 31.54 22.63
C LEU A 884 -4.02 31.72 21.11
N GLY A 885 -4.90 31.02 20.39
CA GLY A 885 -5.10 31.19 18.96
C GLY A 885 -6.15 32.26 18.65
N PHE A 886 -5.92 33.04 17.59
CA PHE A 886 -6.80 34.11 17.12
C PHE A 886 -6.97 34.07 15.60
N ASP A 887 -8.08 34.60 15.10
CA ASP A 887 -8.29 34.74 13.66
C ASP A 887 -7.22 35.65 13.03
N PRO A 888 -6.54 35.24 11.95
CA PRO A 888 -5.53 36.05 11.29
C PRO A 888 -6.03 37.43 10.83
N GLN A 889 -7.32 37.58 10.50
CA GLN A 889 -7.86 38.88 10.09
C GLN A 889 -8.06 39.81 11.28
N LEU A 890 -8.31 39.29 12.49
CA LEU A 890 -8.40 40.10 13.71
C LEU A 890 -7.07 40.82 13.97
N ILE A 891 -5.96 40.11 13.76
CA ILE A 891 -4.60 40.63 13.85
C ILE A 891 -4.42 41.83 12.90
N SER A 892 -4.94 41.75 11.67
CA SER A 892 -4.81 42.83 10.67
C SER A 892 -5.67 44.08 10.94
N MET A 893 -6.60 44.05 11.90
CA MET A 893 -7.52 45.18 12.16
C MET A 893 -6.89 46.31 12.98
N ASN A 894 -5.80 46.06 13.69
CA ASN A 894 -5.10 47.06 14.48
C ASN A 894 -3.62 46.67 14.60
N GLU A 895 -2.71 47.50 14.05
CA GLU A 895 -1.26 47.24 14.10
C GLU A 895 -0.73 47.07 15.54
N ASN A 896 -1.38 47.69 16.53
CA ASN A 896 -1.03 47.54 17.95
C ASN A 896 -1.47 46.19 18.55
N LEU A 897 -2.44 45.50 17.95
CA LEU A 897 -2.85 44.14 18.34
C LEU A 897 -1.89 43.08 17.77
N ILE A 898 -1.20 43.36 16.65
CA ILE A 898 -0.39 42.37 15.90
C ILE A 898 0.70 41.74 16.76
N ALA A 899 1.55 42.55 17.38
CA ALA A 899 2.65 42.06 18.20
C ALA A 899 2.18 41.47 19.54
N LYS A 900 0.98 41.86 20.01
CA LYS A 900 0.44 41.51 21.33
C LYS A 900 -0.31 40.18 21.34
N LEU A 901 -1.05 39.87 20.27
CA LEU A 901 -1.90 38.66 20.19
C LEU A 901 -1.11 37.41 19.77
N ALA A 902 -0.13 37.54 18.89
CA ALA A 902 0.64 36.40 18.36
C ALA A 902 1.46 35.66 19.43
N THR A 903 1.76 36.30 20.55
CA THR A 903 2.55 35.73 21.66
C THR A 903 1.75 35.65 22.96
N LEU A 904 0.43 35.79 22.91
CA LEU A 904 -0.38 35.85 24.13
C LEU A 904 -0.46 34.46 24.77
N GLU A 905 0.21 34.30 25.91
CA GLU A 905 0.24 33.05 26.65
C GLU A 905 -1.09 32.80 27.38
N VAL A 906 -1.45 31.53 27.51
CA VAL A 906 -2.53 31.11 28.41
C VAL A 906 -2.03 31.30 29.84
N ASP A 907 -2.80 32.00 30.67
CA ASP A 907 -2.44 32.13 32.09
C ASP A 907 -2.44 30.75 32.76
N THR A 908 -1.27 30.32 33.23
CA THR A 908 -1.07 28.99 33.82
C THR A 908 -1.97 28.71 35.04
N ALA A 909 -2.41 29.74 35.77
CA ALA A 909 -3.32 29.59 36.91
C ALA A 909 -4.75 29.21 36.47
N TYR A 910 -5.11 29.50 35.22
CA TYR A 910 -6.43 29.27 34.63
C TYR A 910 -6.38 28.38 33.39
N SER A 911 -5.30 27.60 33.23
CA SER A 911 -5.15 26.67 32.11
C SER A 911 -6.32 25.67 32.09
N PRO A 912 -6.87 25.34 30.91
CA PRO A 912 -7.86 24.26 30.79
C PRO A 912 -7.27 22.95 31.29
N SER A 913 -8.14 22.01 31.69
CA SER A 913 -7.74 20.61 31.92
C SER A 913 -7.75 19.81 30.63
N ALA A 914 -7.13 18.63 30.64
CA ALA A 914 -7.10 17.72 29.51
C ALA A 914 -8.52 17.41 29.00
N GLY A 915 -8.75 17.62 27.70
CA GLY A 915 -10.01 17.47 26.99
C GLY A 915 -11.00 18.64 27.10
N GLN A 916 -10.54 19.83 27.49
CA GLN A 916 -11.36 21.04 27.59
C GLN A 916 -10.94 22.10 26.56
N LEU A 917 -11.93 22.90 26.13
CA LEU A 917 -11.70 24.12 25.34
C LEU A 917 -11.70 25.32 26.28
N LEU A 918 -10.70 26.19 26.13
CA LEU A 918 -10.66 27.53 26.69
C LEU A 918 -11.02 28.53 25.60
N VAL A 919 -11.99 29.41 25.87
CA VAL A 919 -12.26 30.58 25.04
C VAL A 919 -11.97 31.83 25.85
N SER A 920 -11.07 32.67 25.37
CA SER A 920 -10.79 33.96 25.99
C SER A 920 -11.71 35.02 25.40
N LEU A 921 -12.27 35.90 26.24
CA LEU A 921 -13.00 37.10 25.88
C LEU A 921 -12.19 38.30 26.33
N HIS A 922 -11.65 39.05 25.38
CA HIS A 922 -10.86 40.25 25.62
C HIS A 922 -11.74 41.47 25.40
N ARG A 923 -11.74 42.38 26.38
CA ARG A 923 -12.40 43.69 26.28
C ARG A 923 -11.33 44.77 26.19
N THR A 924 -11.49 45.66 25.23
CA THR A 924 -10.62 46.83 25.02
C THR A 924 -11.45 48.05 24.58
N ASP A 925 -10.79 49.21 24.53
CA ASP A 925 -11.36 50.53 24.27
C ASP A 925 -10.60 51.30 23.17
N ASP A 926 -9.69 50.63 22.47
CA ASP A 926 -8.72 51.24 21.53
C ASP A 926 -8.83 50.72 20.09
N VAL A 927 -9.97 50.11 19.72
CA VAL A 927 -10.21 49.58 18.37
C VAL A 927 -11.33 50.35 17.69
N SER A 928 -10.97 51.15 16.69
CA SER A 928 -11.91 51.95 15.92
C SER A 928 -13.01 51.11 15.26
N TYR A 929 -14.22 51.63 15.28
CA TYR A 929 -15.38 51.05 14.62
C TYR A 929 -15.16 50.79 13.13
N LEU A 930 -15.56 49.60 12.67
CA LEU A 930 -15.68 49.29 11.24
C LEU A 930 -17.14 49.28 10.82
N SER A 931 -17.45 49.83 9.64
CA SER A 931 -18.83 49.85 9.11
C SER A 931 -19.40 48.43 8.93
N ARG A 932 -20.72 48.29 9.00
CA ARG A 932 -21.42 47.01 8.75
C ARG A 932 -21.17 46.43 7.36
N SER A 933 -20.74 47.25 6.41
CA SER A 933 -20.37 46.84 5.04
C SER A 933 -18.94 46.32 4.93
N ASN A 934 -18.12 46.45 5.98
CA ASN A 934 -16.74 45.95 5.98
C ASN A 934 -16.72 44.41 6.00
N ALA A 935 -15.99 43.80 5.07
CA ALA A 935 -15.95 42.35 4.90
C ALA A 935 -15.39 41.61 6.14
N VAL A 936 -14.35 42.16 6.77
CA VAL A 936 -13.75 41.58 8.00
C VAL A 936 -14.75 41.60 9.14
N ARG A 937 -15.48 42.73 9.27
CA ARG A 937 -16.55 42.83 10.27
C ARG A 937 -17.65 41.81 10.01
N ILE A 938 -18.15 41.68 8.78
CA ILE A 938 -19.20 40.73 8.42
C ILE A 938 -18.78 39.28 8.75
N LYS A 939 -17.52 38.93 8.46
CA LYS A 939 -16.96 37.61 8.80
C LYS A 939 -16.94 37.39 10.32
N LEU A 940 -16.26 38.29 11.05
CA LEU A 940 -15.96 38.08 12.47
C LEU A 940 -17.16 38.37 13.40
N TYR A 941 -18.23 39.02 12.93
CA TYR A 941 -19.47 39.17 13.71
C TYR A 941 -20.25 37.86 13.84
N LYS A 942 -19.93 36.84 13.05
CA LYS A 942 -20.51 35.51 13.20
C LYS A 942 -19.94 34.83 14.45
N GLY A 943 -20.72 33.92 15.03
CA GLY A 943 -20.23 33.03 16.08
C GLY A 943 -19.12 32.11 15.57
N VAL A 944 -18.31 31.58 16.47
CA VAL A 944 -17.29 30.57 16.16
C VAL A 944 -17.92 29.19 16.30
N ASP A 945 -17.90 28.42 15.22
CA ASP A 945 -18.41 27.05 15.18
C ASP A 945 -17.25 26.07 15.39
N PHE A 946 -17.26 25.37 16.52
CA PHE A 946 -16.30 24.33 16.89
C PHE A 946 -16.88 22.94 16.62
N GLU A 947 -16.07 22.10 15.99
CA GLU A 947 -16.27 20.66 15.89
C GLU A 947 -15.33 19.95 16.86
N PHE A 948 -15.88 19.08 17.72
CA PHE A 948 -15.11 18.16 18.53
C PHE A 948 -15.47 16.71 18.26
N GLN A 949 -14.53 15.83 18.61
CA GLN A 949 -14.79 14.41 18.82
C GLN A 949 -14.40 14.03 20.25
N ASP A 950 -15.22 13.24 20.95
CA ASP A 950 -14.86 12.73 22.27
C ASP A 950 -13.89 11.55 22.23
N VAL A 951 -13.45 11.09 23.40
CA VAL A 951 -12.59 9.90 23.56
C VAL A 951 -13.21 8.60 23.03
N TYR A 952 -14.53 8.56 22.81
CA TYR A 952 -15.24 7.43 22.23
C TYR A 952 -15.51 7.59 20.72
N GLY A 953 -15.14 8.74 20.13
CA GLY A 953 -15.31 9.05 18.71
C GLY A 953 -16.67 9.66 18.34
N ASN A 954 -17.47 10.10 19.31
CA ASN A 954 -18.74 10.79 19.04
C ASN A 954 -18.50 12.24 18.64
N PHE A 955 -19.31 12.74 17.70
CA PHE A 955 -19.26 14.12 17.22
C PHE A 955 -19.94 15.09 18.19
N HIS A 956 -19.36 16.30 18.34
CA HIS A 956 -19.93 17.41 19.09
C HIS A 956 -19.82 18.70 18.25
N GLY A 957 -20.94 19.35 17.96
CA GLY A 957 -20.99 20.67 17.35
C GLY A 957 -21.32 21.74 18.39
N ILE A 958 -20.41 22.69 18.61
CA ILE A 958 -20.56 23.76 19.60
C ILE A 958 -20.36 25.12 18.93
N LYS A 959 -21.32 26.01 19.07
CA LYS A 959 -21.24 27.39 18.57
C LYS A 959 -21.15 28.37 19.73
N ILE A 960 -20.13 29.23 19.70
CA ILE A 960 -19.89 30.27 20.69
C ILE A 960 -20.02 31.64 20.03
N ALA A 961 -20.94 32.46 20.53
CA ALA A 961 -21.27 33.76 19.94
C ALA A 961 -21.55 34.80 21.02
N PHE A 962 -21.56 36.07 20.63
CA PHE A 962 -22.15 37.12 21.46
C PHE A 962 -23.68 37.00 21.49
N PRO A 963 -24.33 37.33 22.63
CA PRO A 963 -25.77 37.52 22.68
C PRO A 963 -26.20 38.67 21.76
N ASN A 964 -27.47 38.66 21.34
CA ASN A 964 -28.07 39.54 20.32
C ASN A 964 -27.45 40.96 20.29
N ALA A 965 -26.89 41.36 19.13
CA ALA A 965 -26.01 42.52 18.97
C ALA A 965 -26.63 43.90 19.29
N SER A 966 -27.94 43.94 19.55
CA SER A 966 -28.71 45.16 19.81
C SER A 966 -28.87 45.50 21.31
N GLY A 967 -28.34 44.67 22.21
CA GLY A 967 -28.50 44.85 23.66
C GLY A 967 -27.37 45.66 24.30
N GLU A 968 -27.72 46.48 25.31
CA GLU A 968 -26.76 47.06 26.26
C GLU A 968 -25.99 45.90 26.93
N ASN A 969 -24.66 45.97 26.97
CA ASN A 969 -23.75 44.90 27.42
C ASN A 969 -23.63 43.66 26.51
N SER A 970 -24.13 43.67 25.27
CA SER A 970 -24.04 42.52 24.35
C SER A 970 -22.61 42.02 24.09
N ARG A 971 -21.59 42.89 24.21
CA ARG A 971 -20.17 42.55 24.05
C ARG A 971 -19.48 41.96 25.30
N ASN A 972 -20.19 41.86 26.43
CA ASN A 972 -19.61 41.52 27.74
C ASN A 972 -19.76 40.03 28.11
N ASP A 973 -20.54 39.28 27.35
CA ASP A 973 -20.83 37.88 27.63
C ASP A 973 -20.85 37.05 26.35
N LEU A 974 -20.72 35.73 26.51
CA LEU A 974 -20.79 34.77 25.42
C LEU A 974 -21.93 33.79 25.69
N ILE A 975 -22.54 33.30 24.62
CA ILE A 975 -23.52 32.23 24.66
C ILE A 975 -22.97 31.00 23.94
N LEU A 976 -23.31 29.84 24.47
CA LEU A 976 -23.01 28.54 23.86
C LEU A 976 -24.32 27.95 23.34
N SER A 977 -24.29 27.51 22.08
CA SER A 977 -25.34 26.73 21.41
C SER A 977 -24.71 25.50 20.76
N THR A 978 -25.54 24.57 20.29
CA THR A 978 -25.07 23.32 19.67
C THR A 978 -25.55 23.23 18.23
N PHE A 979 -24.86 22.46 17.41
CA PHE A 979 -25.32 22.07 16.07
C PHE A 979 -25.04 20.59 15.85
N LEU A 980 -25.70 20.01 14.85
CA LEU A 980 -25.63 18.58 14.57
C LEU A 980 -24.89 18.34 13.26
N ARG A 981 -24.49 17.09 13.05
CA ARG A 981 -23.94 16.62 11.78
C ARG A 981 -24.87 15.55 11.23
N ASP A 982 -25.23 15.70 9.97
CA ASP A 982 -25.98 14.70 9.23
C ASP A 982 -25.22 13.39 9.21
N ARG A 983 -25.95 12.28 9.37
CA ARG A 983 -25.33 10.96 9.56
C ARG A 983 -24.78 10.37 8.27
N GLU A 984 -25.41 10.67 7.13
CA GLU A 984 -25.05 10.10 5.83
C GLU A 984 -23.97 10.96 5.14
N SER A 985 -24.26 12.24 4.97
CA SER A 985 -23.40 13.18 4.26
C SER A 985 -22.24 13.71 5.11
N GLY A 986 -22.36 13.67 6.43
CA GLY A 986 -21.41 14.35 7.32
C GLY A 986 -21.50 15.87 7.28
N GLU A 987 -22.50 16.46 6.60
CA GLU A 987 -22.68 17.91 6.58
C GLU A 987 -23.25 18.43 7.91
N VAL A 988 -22.85 19.63 8.31
CA VAL A 988 -23.42 20.28 9.49
C VAL A 988 -24.84 20.74 9.19
N ILE A 989 -25.75 20.41 10.08
CA ILE A 989 -27.14 20.87 10.08
C ILE A 989 -27.40 21.67 11.36
N GLU A 990 -28.10 22.79 11.24
CA GLU A 990 -28.53 23.55 12.43
C GLU A 990 -29.42 22.66 13.30
N SER A 991 -29.20 22.69 14.62
CA SER A 991 -29.92 21.86 15.60
C SER A 991 -31.38 22.28 15.76
#